data_AF-A0A5C7PUX9-F1
#
_entry.id   AF-A0A5C7PUX9-F1
#
_cell.length_a   1.000
_cell.length_b   1.000
_cell.length_c   1.000
_cell.angle_alpha   90.00
_cell.angle_beta   90.00
_cell.angle_gamma   90.00
#
_symmetry.space_group_name_H-M   'P 1'
#
loop_
_entity.id
_entity.type
_entity.pdbx_description
1 polymer ?
#
loop_
_entity_poly.entity_id
_entity_poly.type
_entity_poly.pdbx_seq_one_letter_code
_entity_poly.pdbx_strand_id
1 'polypeptide(L)'
;MATSRRCAAWCAAGASTCCRWRSRWSRWSRAEFGPWPVIPSAERGFHLMATPFTNAVPVSQIPTVGDVRIDALLGPLRWGAGTSPSPVELSFSFADTTSVWSLAAADYAPGTSNVDPGSGVFALDPVMRDAVRAALASWAAVANVRFVEVTETATDVGELRFAWTALDPDDQSRAFEPAATAKAGDVWLNALAPWGDGAAPGTYGYSTLLHEIGHALGLKHPFEGATVLPEQQDAYVNTLMTYNASVVSPGSWAEFEPTTPMLYDILALQAIYGANNAWRTGDDTYVFVQGQSYLQTLWDAGGNDTIVWEGSGESATIDLREGAVSDLGNALVYWDFAFSRSWTDDLSVGIAFGTSIENATGGDAADTLVGNDRPNMLTGRAGDDRLTGGVGNDVLDGGPGNDVLDGGIGLDTAVISGTFAAHAIGWTGTDWYIAPYPGQSDSGVDTLRSIENLRFDDRTVSLLDLVLGSTVAVDRTYAHVYRYFNTDNAQYFYTASEQERAYIPANFPQLRFEGEAFAAQDNWIDGYLPVYRFANLLTGGYFYTINPVERDIVLSDYTYLRYDSATFFAPNAWGEGVEAVYRLANLSNGAYLYTADTDERAAVLAGGGWRDDGFAFLSLDPAWAASQSAVDGLVL
;
A
#
# COMPACT_ATOMS: atom_id res chain seq x y z
N MET A 1 -41.69 -7.57 -16.97
CA MET A 1 -42.89 -7.36 -16.09
C MET A 1 -42.62 -7.55 -14.58
N ALA A 2 -41.43 -7.99 -14.16
CA ALA A 2 -41.00 -7.97 -12.75
C ALA A 2 -40.12 -6.74 -12.40
N THR A 3 -39.62 -6.02 -13.42
CA THR A 3 -38.78 -4.82 -13.32
C THR A 3 -39.55 -3.51 -13.11
N SER A 4 -40.81 -3.43 -13.53
CA SER A 4 -41.64 -2.21 -13.38
C SER A 4 -42.12 -1.92 -11.94
N ARG A 5 -41.78 -2.78 -10.96
CA ARG A 5 -41.99 -2.51 -9.52
C ARG A 5 -40.80 -1.84 -8.84
N ARG A 6 -39.64 -1.72 -9.51
CA ARG A 6 -38.34 -1.38 -8.89
C ARG A 6 -38.15 0.10 -8.49
N CYS A 7 -38.92 1.05 -9.05
CA CYS A 7 -39.01 2.43 -8.52
C CYS A 7 -40.37 2.78 -7.89
N ALA A 8 -41.44 2.07 -8.23
CA ALA A 8 -42.80 2.42 -7.77
C ALA A 8 -43.03 2.10 -6.28
N ALA A 9 -42.30 1.12 -5.73
CA ALA A 9 -42.35 0.80 -4.30
C ALA A 9 -41.74 1.91 -3.42
N TRP A 10 -40.77 2.67 -3.96
CA TRP A 10 -40.11 3.77 -3.26
C TRP A 10 -41.00 4.99 -3.02
N CYS A 11 -42.02 5.22 -3.85
CA CYS A 11 -42.97 6.32 -3.64
C CYS A 11 -44.23 5.92 -2.84
N ALA A 12 -44.50 4.62 -2.68
CA ALA A 12 -45.76 4.14 -2.08
C ALA A 12 -45.69 3.90 -0.56
N ALA A 13 -44.49 3.89 0.03
CA ALA A 13 -44.26 3.51 1.43
C ALA A 13 -44.11 4.68 2.41
N GLY A 14 -44.68 5.86 2.12
CA GLY A 14 -45.03 6.87 3.15
C GLY A 14 -43.90 7.45 4.03
N ALA A 15 -42.63 7.18 3.76
CA ALA A 15 -41.50 7.77 4.49
C ALA A 15 -41.13 9.12 3.87
N SER A 16 -41.53 10.19 4.54
CA SER A 16 -41.29 11.59 4.14
C SER A 16 -39.82 12.06 4.31
N THR A 17 -38.86 11.15 4.24
CA THR A 17 -37.43 11.44 4.42
C THR A 17 -36.57 11.23 3.18
N CYS A 18 -37.09 10.59 2.12
CA CYS A 18 -36.33 10.33 0.90
C CYS A 18 -36.45 11.50 -0.11
N CYS A 19 -35.94 12.69 0.26
CA CYS A 19 -35.69 13.84 -0.64
C CYS A 19 -35.17 15.07 0.16
N ARG A 20 -34.23 14.88 1.09
CA ARG A 20 -33.52 15.99 1.73
C ARG A 20 -31.99 15.80 1.71
N TRP A 21 -31.43 15.65 0.52
CA TRP A 21 -30.03 16.00 0.27
C TRP A 21 -29.94 16.95 -0.92
N ARG A 22 -30.58 18.11 -0.77
CA ARG A 22 -30.26 19.31 -1.57
C ARG A 22 -29.59 20.33 -0.66
N SER A 23 -28.50 20.89 -1.16
CA SER A 23 -27.68 21.99 -0.62
C SER A 23 -26.65 21.65 0.45
N ARG A 24 -25.51 21.06 0.03
CA ARG A 24 -24.17 21.41 0.53
C ARG A 24 -23.00 20.94 -0.36
N TRP A 25 -23.18 20.89 -1.67
CA TRP A 25 -22.12 20.62 -2.67
C TRP A 25 -21.21 21.84 -2.93
N SER A 26 -20.77 22.55 -1.87
CA SER A 26 -19.90 23.74 -2.00
C SER A 26 -18.56 23.62 -1.25
N ARG A 27 -18.22 22.42 -0.77
CA ARG A 27 -16.96 22.16 -0.06
C ARG A 27 -16.25 20.86 -0.48
N TRP A 28 -16.53 20.35 -1.68
CA TRP A 28 -15.49 19.57 -2.34
C TRP A 28 -14.40 20.56 -2.69
N SER A 29 -13.33 20.55 -1.88
CA SER A 29 -12.16 21.34 -2.18
C SER A 29 -11.66 20.88 -3.55
N ARG A 30 -11.16 21.83 -4.32
CA ARG A 30 -10.59 21.64 -5.65
C ARG A 30 -9.31 20.76 -5.63
N ALA A 31 -9.07 19.99 -4.56
CA ALA A 31 -7.80 19.38 -4.20
C ALA A 31 -7.77 17.84 -4.32
N GLU A 32 -8.90 17.13 -4.31
CA GLU A 32 -8.87 15.66 -4.50
C GLU A 32 -8.80 15.25 -5.97
N PHE A 33 -9.39 16.07 -6.85
CA PHE A 33 -9.26 15.97 -8.30
C PHE A 33 -8.38 17.13 -8.81
N GLY A 34 -7.06 17.02 -8.62
CA GLY A 34 -6.07 17.87 -9.30
C GLY A 34 -6.24 17.84 -10.83
N PRO A 35 -5.62 18.77 -11.58
CA PRO A 35 -5.94 18.97 -12.99
C PRO A 35 -5.55 17.76 -13.85
N TRP A 36 -6.57 17.06 -14.36
CA TRP A 36 -6.70 16.25 -15.59
C TRP A 36 -5.46 15.63 -16.25
N PRO A 37 -5.56 14.35 -16.67
CA PRO A 37 -4.92 13.88 -17.91
C PRO A 37 -5.92 13.64 -19.05
N VAL A 38 -7.17 14.13 -18.97
CA VAL A 38 -8.04 14.22 -20.15
C VAL A 38 -7.63 15.47 -20.92
N ILE A 39 -6.74 15.27 -21.89
CA ILE A 39 -6.19 16.36 -22.70
C ILE A 39 -7.26 16.79 -23.71
N PRO A 40 -7.73 18.06 -23.70
CA PRO A 40 -8.58 18.57 -24.76
C PRO A 40 -7.82 18.51 -26.10
N SER A 41 -8.52 18.22 -27.20
CA SER A 41 -8.00 18.07 -28.57
C SER A 41 -7.09 19.21 -29.11
N ALA A 42 -6.88 20.29 -28.35
CA ALA A 42 -6.10 21.47 -28.73
C ALA A 42 -4.56 21.28 -28.59
N GLU A 43 -4.08 20.25 -27.89
CA GLU A 43 -2.65 19.90 -27.90
C GLU A 43 -2.33 19.10 -29.17
N ARG A 44 -1.77 19.77 -30.18
CA ARG A 44 -1.47 19.22 -31.51
C ARG A 44 -0.35 18.17 -31.47
N GLY A 45 -0.70 16.93 -31.19
CA GLY A 45 0.02 15.72 -31.60
C GLY A 45 -0.75 14.95 -32.68
N PHE A 46 -0.07 14.09 -33.43
CA PHE A 46 -0.77 13.09 -34.26
C PHE A 46 -1.33 12.01 -33.32
N HIS A 47 -2.63 11.99 -33.12
CA HIS A 47 -3.34 10.95 -32.38
C HIS A 47 -3.96 9.95 -33.35
N LEU A 48 -3.99 8.66 -32.97
CA LEU A 48 -4.69 7.62 -33.72
C LEU A 48 -6.21 7.84 -33.58
N MET A 49 -6.88 8.17 -34.68
CA MET A 49 -8.34 8.29 -34.71
C MET A 49 -8.96 7.06 -35.34
N ALA A 50 -9.94 6.48 -34.64
CA ALA A 50 -10.76 5.41 -35.19
C ALA A 50 -11.75 5.97 -36.22
N THR A 51 -12.32 5.07 -37.00
CA THR A 51 -13.43 5.37 -37.90
C THR A 51 -14.65 4.58 -37.45
N PRO A 52 -15.87 4.91 -37.90
CA PRO A 52 -17.06 4.10 -37.64
C PRO A 52 -16.97 2.62 -38.03
N PHE A 53 -15.95 2.23 -38.80
CA PHE A 53 -15.80 0.91 -39.40
C PHE A 53 -14.52 0.18 -38.98
N THR A 54 -13.58 0.87 -38.36
CA THR A 54 -12.28 0.30 -38.00
C THR A 54 -11.67 1.03 -36.80
N ASN A 55 -11.12 0.22 -35.90
CA ASN A 55 -10.32 0.64 -34.77
C ASN A 55 -8.93 1.10 -35.22
N ALA A 56 -8.36 2.09 -34.53
CA ALA A 56 -7.03 2.59 -34.84
C ALA A 56 -5.95 1.98 -33.94
N VAL A 57 -6.33 1.56 -32.74
CA VAL A 57 -5.45 0.93 -31.78
C VAL A 57 -5.47 -0.60 -31.97
N PRO A 58 -4.30 -1.26 -32.10
CA PRO A 58 -4.26 -2.71 -32.21
C PRO A 58 -4.68 -3.38 -30.90
N VAL A 59 -5.05 -4.65 -30.96
CA VAL A 59 -5.33 -5.48 -29.78
C VAL A 59 -4.35 -6.65 -29.68
N SER A 60 -4.08 -7.09 -28.47
CA SER A 60 -3.22 -8.24 -28.17
C SER A 60 -3.86 -9.17 -27.16
N GLN A 61 -3.51 -10.45 -27.24
CA GLN A 61 -3.91 -11.44 -26.24
C GLN A 61 -3.29 -11.11 -24.89
N ILE A 62 -4.10 -11.25 -23.84
CA ILE A 62 -3.64 -11.12 -22.45
C ILE A 62 -3.09 -12.48 -22.01
N PRO A 63 -1.79 -12.58 -21.63
CA PRO A 63 -1.28 -13.79 -21.02
C PRO A 63 -1.80 -13.94 -19.58
N THR A 64 -2.01 -15.18 -19.14
CA THR A 64 -2.30 -15.49 -17.74
C THR A 64 -1.12 -15.09 -16.86
N VAL A 65 -1.40 -14.36 -15.77
CA VAL A 65 -0.40 -13.86 -14.82
C VAL A 65 -0.10 -14.87 -13.72
N GLY A 66 -1.06 -15.74 -13.40
CA GLY A 66 -0.96 -16.76 -12.34
C GLY A 66 -1.46 -16.29 -10.98
N ASP A 67 -2.14 -15.16 -10.93
CA ASP A 67 -2.78 -14.61 -9.73
C ASP A 67 -4.29 -14.53 -9.97
N VAL A 68 -5.07 -15.23 -9.15
CA VAL A 68 -6.53 -15.28 -9.28
C VAL A 68 -7.19 -13.90 -9.14
N ARG A 69 -6.60 -12.99 -8.36
CA ARG A 69 -7.10 -11.62 -8.19
C ARG A 69 -7.03 -10.81 -9.48
N ILE A 70 -6.12 -11.18 -10.37
CA ILE A 70 -5.89 -10.57 -11.68
C ILE A 70 -6.63 -11.37 -12.76
N ASP A 71 -6.32 -12.65 -12.89
CA ASP A 71 -6.79 -13.49 -14.00
C ASP A 71 -8.32 -13.71 -13.98
N ALA A 72 -8.97 -13.59 -12.82
CA ALA A 72 -10.42 -13.63 -12.72
C ALA A 72 -11.10 -12.36 -13.27
N LEU A 73 -10.36 -11.26 -13.44
CA LEU A 73 -10.88 -9.99 -13.95
C LEU A 73 -10.44 -9.68 -15.37
N LEU A 74 -9.47 -10.39 -15.94
CA LEU A 74 -8.99 -10.11 -17.29
C LEU A 74 -9.81 -10.82 -18.36
N GLY A 75 -10.25 -10.06 -19.37
CA GLY A 75 -10.80 -10.55 -20.61
C GLY A 75 -9.73 -11.23 -21.50
N PRO A 76 -10.09 -11.66 -22.71
CA PRO A 76 -9.16 -12.34 -23.61
C PRO A 76 -8.16 -11.40 -24.30
N LEU A 77 -8.50 -10.11 -24.39
CA LEU A 77 -7.81 -9.12 -25.21
C LEU A 77 -7.64 -7.80 -24.45
N ARG A 78 -6.52 -7.12 -24.72
CA ARG A 78 -6.25 -5.73 -24.31
C ARG A 78 -5.97 -4.87 -25.53
N TRP A 79 -6.09 -3.55 -25.36
CA TRP A 79 -5.58 -2.59 -26.31
C TRP A 79 -4.04 -2.55 -26.30
N GLY A 80 -3.44 -2.16 -27.42
CA GLY A 80 -2.00 -2.10 -27.62
C GLY A 80 -1.39 -3.38 -28.19
N ALA A 81 -0.15 -3.25 -28.65
CA ALA A 81 0.61 -4.33 -29.27
C ALA A 81 1.52 -5.04 -28.24
N GLY A 82 1.70 -6.35 -28.42
CA GLY A 82 2.66 -7.15 -27.66
C GLY A 82 2.05 -7.86 -26.44
N THR A 83 2.88 -8.66 -25.77
CA THR A 83 2.45 -9.59 -24.71
C THR A 83 2.81 -9.14 -23.29
N SER A 84 3.43 -7.97 -23.14
CA SER A 84 3.85 -7.42 -21.86
C SER A 84 3.00 -6.20 -21.49
N PRO A 85 2.83 -5.91 -20.17
CA PRO A 85 2.17 -4.69 -19.74
C PRO A 85 2.81 -3.49 -20.44
N SER A 86 2.00 -2.66 -21.08
CA SER A 86 2.50 -1.53 -21.85
C SER A 86 1.49 -0.39 -21.89
N PRO A 87 1.94 0.87 -21.80
CA PRO A 87 1.07 2.03 -21.91
C PRO A 87 0.26 2.03 -23.20
N VAL A 88 -0.94 2.60 -23.13
CA VAL A 88 -1.81 2.78 -24.30
C VAL A 88 -2.42 4.17 -24.31
N GLU A 89 -2.68 4.68 -25.51
CA GLU A 89 -3.43 5.91 -25.74
C GLU A 89 -4.70 5.56 -26.52
N LEU A 90 -5.85 5.95 -25.97
CA LEU A 90 -7.17 5.69 -26.52
C LEU A 90 -7.87 7.01 -26.76
N SER A 91 -8.40 7.22 -27.97
CA SER A 91 -9.30 8.34 -28.23
C SER A 91 -10.70 8.00 -27.72
N PHE A 92 -11.47 9.00 -27.31
CA PHE A 92 -12.89 8.81 -27.00
C PHE A 92 -13.76 9.92 -27.58
N SER A 93 -15.02 9.62 -27.86
CA SER A 93 -15.97 10.57 -28.41
C SER A 93 -17.40 10.32 -27.92
N PHE A 94 -18.27 11.31 -28.15
CA PHE A 94 -19.67 11.26 -27.76
C PHE A 94 -20.55 11.15 -29.00
N ALA A 95 -21.19 9.99 -29.16
CA ALA A 95 -22.06 9.74 -30.29
C ALA A 95 -23.41 10.45 -30.12
N ASP A 96 -24.05 10.76 -31.24
CA ASP A 96 -25.37 11.36 -31.29
C ASP A 96 -26.21 10.80 -32.45
N THR A 97 -27.35 11.44 -32.73
CA THR A 97 -28.28 11.00 -33.78
C THR A 97 -27.72 11.08 -35.19
N THR A 98 -26.56 11.72 -35.39
CA THR A 98 -25.87 11.86 -36.68
C THR A 98 -24.68 10.90 -36.82
N SER A 99 -24.32 10.20 -35.75
CA SER A 99 -23.22 9.23 -35.74
C SER A 99 -23.45 8.06 -36.69
N VAL A 100 -22.35 7.53 -37.22
CA VAL A 100 -22.33 6.37 -38.13
C VAL A 100 -21.67 5.19 -37.40
N TRP A 101 -22.00 3.96 -37.79
CA TRP A 101 -21.39 2.75 -37.25
C TRP A 101 -21.40 1.61 -38.28
N SER A 102 -20.53 0.63 -38.08
CA SER A 102 -20.46 -0.57 -38.90
C SER A 102 -21.68 -1.46 -38.74
N LEU A 103 -22.25 -1.88 -39.87
CA LEU A 103 -23.32 -2.89 -39.94
C LEU A 103 -22.79 -4.26 -40.39
N ALA A 104 -21.48 -4.49 -40.29
CA ALA A 104 -20.91 -5.80 -40.56
C ALA A 104 -21.44 -6.84 -39.56
N ALA A 105 -21.47 -8.11 -39.95
CA ALA A 105 -22.00 -9.19 -39.11
C ALA A 105 -21.29 -9.33 -37.76
N ALA A 106 -20.02 -8.92 -37.68
CA ALA A 106 -19.23 -8.91 -36.44
C ALA A 106 -19.54 -7.71 -35.54
N ASP A 107 -20.15 -6.64 -36.08
CA ASP A 107 -20.40 -5.37 -35.41
C ASP A 107 -21.90 -5.24 -35.05
N TYR A 108 -22.61 -4.28 -35.64
CA TYR A 108 -24.01 -3.94 -35.37
C TYR A 108 -24.95 -4.33 -36.53
N ALA A 109 -24.75 -5.51 -37.11
CA ALA A 109 -25.71 -6.01 -38.09
C ALA A 109 -27.11 -6.15 -37.47
N PRO A 110 -28.20 -5.89 -38.22
CA PRO A 110 -29.55 -6.00 -37.67
C PRO A 110 -29.82 -7.39 -37.05
N GLY A 111 -30.26 -7.42 -35.79
CA GLY A 111 -30.61 -8.64 -35.07
C GLY A 111 -29.45 -9.38 -34.39
N THR A 112 -28.25 -8.79 -34.31
CA THR A 112 -27.08 -9.42 -33.64
C THR A 112 -26.90 -8.99 -32.18
N SER A 113 -27.62 -7.98 -31.68
CA SER A 113 -27.58 -7.62 -30.26
C SER A 113 -28.88 -7.00 -29.78
N ASN A 114 -29.10 -7.07 -28.46
CA ASN A 114 -30.20 -6.39 -27.78
C ASN A 114 -29.77 -5.03 -27.21
N VAL A 115 -28.53 -4.59 -27.47
CA VAL A 115 -27.97 -3.32 -26.99
C VAL A 115 -27.02 -2.75 -28.04
N ASP A 116 -27.60 -2.16 -29.09
CA ASP A 116 -26.84 -1.54 -30.18
C ASP A 116 -27.43 -0.20 -30.61
N PRO A 117 -26.62 0.63 -31.30
CA PRO A 117 -27.09 1.88 -31.90
C PRO A 117 -28.24 1.71 -32.92
N GLY A 118 -28.53 0.49 -33.39
CA GLY A 118 -29.68 0.20 -34.25
C GLY A 118 -31.04 0.42 -33.57
N SER A 119 -31.06 0.49 -32.25
CA SER A 119 -32.23 0.85 -31.43
C SER A 119 -32.50 2.35 -31.31
N GLY A 120 -31.59 3.18 -31.84
CA GLY A 120 -31.60 4.63 -31.72
C GLY A 120 -30.50 5.11 -30.78
N VAL A 121 -29.81 6.17 -31.19
CA VAL A 121 -28.72 6.82 -30.45
C VAL A 121 -29.16 8.22 -30.06
N PHE A 122 -28.94 8.60 -28.81
CA PHE A 122 -29.24 9.94 -28.30
C PHE A 122 -28.00 10.53 -27.63
N ALA A 123 -27.83 11.83 -27.78
CA ALA A 123 -26.67 12.53 -27.23
C ALA A 123 -26.71 12.53 -25.70
N LEU A 124 -25.56 12.28 -25.07
CA LEU A 124 -25.36 12.56 -23.65
C LEU A 124 -25.43 14.08 -23.42
N ASP A 125 -26.10 14.49 -22.34
CA ASP A 125 -26.10 15.87 -21.89
C ASP A 125 -24.73 16.27 -21.29
N PRO A 126 -24.46 17.56 -21.05
CA PRO A 126 -23.17 17.99 -20.52
C PRO A 126 -22.80 17.37 -19.18
N VAL A 127 -23.76 17.12 -18.28
CA VAL A 127 -23.49 16.54 -16.95
C VAL A 127 -23.01 15.10 -17.10
N MET A 128 -23.66 14.31 -17.95
CA MET A 128 -23.25 12.94 -18.21
C MET A 128 -21.91 12.87 -18.95
N ARG A 129 -21.64 13.80 -19.87
CA ARG A 129 -20.32 13.89 -20.53
C ARG A 129 -19.20 14.18 -19.52
N ASP A 130 -19.45 15.08 -18.56
CA ASP A 130 -18.48 15.37 -17.51
C ASP A 130 -18.28 14.17 -16.58
N ALA A 131 -19.33 13.41 -16.29
CA ALA A 131 -19.24 12.16 -15.52
C ALA A 131 -18.40 11.09 -16.24
N VAL A 132 -18.59 10.92 -17.56
CA VAL A 132 -17.75 10.02 -18.39
C VAL A 132 -16.28 10.44 -18.33
N ARG A 133 -16.00 11.74 -18.48
CA ARG A 133 -14.61 12.26 -18.38
C ARG A 133 -14.00 12.00 -17.01
N ALA A 134 -14.77 12.17 -15.94
CA ALA A 134 -14.31 11.88 -14.58
C ALA A 134 -14.02 10.39 -14.38
N ALA A 135 -14.90 9.50 -14.85
CA ALA A 135 -14.69 8.06 -14.77
C ALA A 135 -13.46 7.59 -15.57
N LEU A 136 -13.26 8.12 -16.79
CA LEU A 136 -12.04 7.90 -17.58
C LEU A 136 -10.80 8.40 -16.84
N ALA A 137 -10.86 9.57 -16.20
CA ALA A 137 -9.76 10.11 -15.42
C ALA A 137 -9.41 9.22 -14.22
N SER A 138 -10.39 8.62 -13.54
CA SER A 138 -10.13 7.67 -12.45
C SER A 138 -9.36 6.43 -12.91
N TRP A 139 -9.66 5.90 -14.10
CA TRP A 139 -8.87 4.79 -14.68
C TRP A 139 -7.46 5.23 -15.13
N ALA A 140 -7.32 6.42 -15.69
CA ALA A 140 -6.02 6.97 -16.09
C ALA A 140 -5.13 7.34 -14.89
N ALA A 141 -5.73 7.62 -13.72
CA ALA A 141 -4.98 7.90 -12.50
C ALA A 141 -4.17 6.67 -12.04
N VAL A 142 -4.73 5.47 -12.20
CA VAL A 142 -4.18 4.24 -11.62
C VAL A 142 -3.34 3.40 -12.59
N ALA A 143 -3.54 3.52 -13.90
CA ALA A 143 -2.84 2.73 -14.92
C ALA A 143 -2.36 3.60 -16.08
N ASN A 144 -1.38 3.14 -16.85
CA ASN A 144 -0.82 3.86 -18.01
C ASN A 144 -1.77 3.83 -19.23
N VAL A 145 -2.99 4.31 -19.04
CA VAL A 145 -3.99 4.50 -20.08
C VAL A 145 -4.19 6.01 -20.25
N ARG A 146 -3.90 6.53 -21.43
CA ARG A 146 -4.12 7.95 -21.76
C ARG A 146 -5.38 8.11 -22.59
N PHE A 147 -6.29 8.97 -22.15
CA PHE A 147 -7.51 9.27 -22.90
C PHE A 147 -7.45 10.61 -23.61
N VAL A 148 -7.84 10.63 -24.88
CA VAL A 148 -7.86 11.84 -25.72
C VAL A 148 -9.27 12.06 -26.26
N GLU A 149 -9.93 13.15 -25.88
CA GLU A 149 -11.26 13.46 -26.42
C GLU A 149 -11.15 13.94 -27.87
N VAL A 150 -11.87 13.29 -28.78
CA VAL A 150 -11.99 13.68 -30.19
C VAL A 150 -13.43 14.06 -30.53
N THR A 151 -13.58 14.89 -31.57
CA THR A 151 -14.91 15.24 -32.07
C THR A 151 -15.45 14.10 -32.91
N GLU A 152 -16.64 13.63 -32.57
CA GLU A 152 -17.33 12.63 -33.37
C GLU A 152 -17.84 13.22 -34.69
N THR A 153 -17.57 12.52 -35.80
CA THR A 153 -18.03 12.87 -37.13
C THR A 153 -18.45 11.61 -37.91
N ALA A 154 -18.90 11.79 -39.16
CA ALA A 154 -19.25 10.66 -40.02
C ALA A 154 -18.03 9.81 -40.46
N THR A 155 -16.80 10.28 -40.25
CA THR A 155 -15.57 9.61 -40.68
C THR A 155 -14.60 9.34 -39.54
N ASP A 156 -14.61 10.17 -38.51
CA ASP A 156 -13.67 10.14 -37.40
C ASP A 156 -14.45 10.00 -36.09
N VAL A 157 -14.10 8.99 -35.30
CA VAL A 157 -14.69 8.67 -34.00
C VAL A 157 -13.59 8.35 -32.99
N GLY A 158 -13.94 8.30 -31.71
CA GLY A 158 -13.07 7.76 -30.68
C GLY A 158 -12.95 6.24 -30.77
N GLU A 159 -11.86 5.71 -30.23
CA GLU A 159 -11.70 4.28 -29.94
C GLU A 159 -12.75 3.81 -28.92
N LEU A 160 -13.14 4.69 -27.98
CA LEU A 160 -14.25 4.49 -27.07
C LEU A 160 -15.37 5.48 -27.41
N ARG A 161 -16.59 5.00 -27.65
CA ARG A 161 -17.74 5.88 -27.96
C ARG A 161 -18.82 5.77 -26.90
N PHE A 162 -19.40 6.90 -26.54
CA PHE A 162 -20.39 6.99 -25.47
C PHE A 162 -21.68 7.64 -25.97
N ALA A 163 -22.83 6.98 -25.77
CA ALA A 163 -24.14 7.57 -26.00
C ALA A 163 -25.26 6.85 -25.26
N TRP A 164 -26.41 7.51 -25.23
CA TRP A 164 -27.67 6.88 -24.87
C TRP A 164 -28.18 6.03 -26.03
N THR A 165 -28.71 4.86 -25.72
CA THR A 165 -29.49 4.01 -26.64
C THR A 165 -30.83 3.64 -26.01
N ALA A 166 -31.80 3.18 -26.80
CA ALA A 166 -33.15 2.86 -26.31
C ALA A 166 -33.40 1.36 -26.35
N LEU A 167 -33.20 0.67 -25.23
CA LEU A 167 -33.11 -0.79 -25.21
C LEU A 167 -34.00 -1.46 -24.18
N ASP A 168 -33.93 -2.80 -24.19
CA ASP A 168 -34.59 -3.70 -23.25
C ASP A 168 -34.56 -3.13 -21.82
N PRO A 169 -35.72 -2.95 -21.16
CA PRO A 169 -35.79 -2.36 -19.83
C PRO A 169 -35.05 -3.14 -18.74
N ASP A 170 -34.50 -4.31 -19.04
CA ASP A 170 -33.83 -5.17 -18.07
C ASP A 170 -32.28 -4.96 -18.01
N ASP A 171 -31.65 -4.23 -18.94
CA ASP A 171 -30.20 -3.88 -18.93
C ASP A 171 -29.96 -2.38 -18.63
N GLN A 172 -29.04 -2.02 -17.74
CA GLN A 172 -28.72 -0.60 -17.42
C GLN A 172 -27.80 0.05 -18.49
N SER A 173 -26.84 -0.72 -19.00
CA SER A 173 -25.81 -0.29 -19.95
C SER A 173 -25.11 -1.51 -20.55
N ARG A 174 -24.19 -1.26 -21.49
CA ARG A 174 -23.28 -2.28 -22.02
C ARG A 174 -22.05 -1.65 -22.63
N ALA A 175 -20.91 -2.25 -22.36
CA ALA A 175 -19.67 -2.04 -23.07
C ALA A 175 -19.30 -3.22 -23.96
N PHE A 176 -18.45 -2.95 -24.95
CA PHE A 176 -17.79 -3.98 -25.74
C PHE A 176 -16.31 -4.03 -25.39
N GLU A 177 -15.85 -5.22 -25.01
CA GLU A 177 -14.44 -5.50 -24.71
C GLU A 177 -13.50 -5.20 -25.90
N PRO A 178 -12.18 -5.01 -25.65
CA PRO A 178 -11.20 -4.86 -26.71
C PRO A 178 -11.25 -6.01 -27.71
N ALA A 179 -11.40 -5.68 -29.00
CA ALA A 179 -11.40 -6.66 -30.09
C ALA A 179 -11.03 -6.01 -31.43
N ALA A 180 -10.78 -6.84 -32.44
CA ALA A 180 -10.53 -6.40 -33.81
C ALA A 180 -11.84 -6.15 -34.59
N THR A 181 -12.78 -5.43 -33.97
CA THR A 181 -14.13 -5.13 -34.50
C THR A 181 -14.45 -3.67 -34.23
N ALA A 182 -15.17 -3.00 -35.13
CA ALA A 182 -15.46 -1.56 -35.05
C ALA A 182 -16.29 -1.15 -33.83
N LYS A 183 -17.02 -2.10 -33.22
CA LYS A 183 -17.79 -1.88 -32.00
C LYS A 183 -16.99 -1.97 -30.71
N ALA A 184 -15.75 -2.48 -30.76
CA ALA A 184 -14.97 -2.71 -29.55
C ALA A 184 -14.63 -1.37 -28.89
N GLY A 185 -14.75 -1.30 -27.56
CA GLY A 185 -14.57 -0.06 -26.81
C GLY A 185 -15.83 0.79 -26.68
N ASP A 186 -16.86 0.56 -27.49
CA ASP A 186 -18.10 1.33 -27.41
C ASP A 186 -18.86 1.03 -26.11
N VAL A 187 -19.40 2.07 -25.47
CA VAL A 187 -20.18 2.05 -24.24
C VAL A 187 -21.54 2.69 -24.48
N TRP A 188 -22.59 1.88 -24.41
CA TRP A 188 -23.97 2.32 -24.60
C TRP A 188 -24.73 2.32 -23.29
N LEU A 189 -25.32 3.46 -22.96
CA LEU A 189 -26.12 3.64 -21.76
C LEU A 189 -27.60 3.50 -22.11
N ASN A 190 -28.41 2.80 -21.30
CA ASN A 190 -29.82 2.63 -21.60
C ASN A 190 -30.64 3.84 -21.12
N ALA A 191 -31.22 4.59 -22.06
CA ALA A 191 -32.05 5.76 -21.77
C ALA A 191 -33.41 5.42 -21.14
N LEU A 192 -33.82 4.14 -21.21
CA LEU A 192 -35.08 3.65 -20.62
C LEU A 192 -34.90 3.08 -19.22
N ALA A 193 -33.66 2.85 -18.79
CA ALA A 193 -33.35 2.39 -17.45
C ALA A 193 -33.47 3.55 -16.42
N PRO A 194 -33.69 3.25 -15.12
CA PRO A 194 -33.72 4.28 -14.10
C PRO A 194 -32.32 4.81 -13.81
N TRP A 195 -32.11 6.12 -14.01
CA TRP A 195 -30.90 6.88 -13.63
C TRP A 195 -31.25 7.96 -12.58
N GLY A 196 -32.19 7.63 -11.68
CA GLY A 196 -32.88 8.61 -10.82
C GLY A 196 -31.99 9.29 -9.78
N ASP A 197 -30.83 8.73 -9.51
CA ASP A 197 -29.76 9.24 -8.64
C ASP A 197 -28.69 10.04 -9.41
N GLY A 198 -28.65 9.96 -10.74
CA GLY A 198 -27.72 10.68 -11.60
C GLY A 198 -26.37 9.98 -11.75
N ALA A 199 -25.34 10.73 -12.14
CA ALA A 199 -23.99 10.22 -12.41
C ALA A 199 -22.91 10.99 -11.61
N ALA A 200 -23.21 11.29 -10.34
CA ALA A 200 -22.24 11.88 -9.42
C ALA A 200 -21.51 10.76 -8.66
N PRO A 201 -20.26 10.95 -8.20
CA PRO A 201 -19.61 9.97 -7.34
C PRO A 201 -20.50 9.56 -6.16
N GLY A 202 -20.60 8.25 -5.91
CA GLY A 202 -21.45 7.66 -4.88
C GLY A 202 -22.82 7.20 -5.38
N THR A 203 -23.16 7.52 -6.64
CA THR A 203 -24.41 7.08 -7.28
C THR A 203 -24.19 5.84 -8.12
N TYR A 204 -25.25 5.04 -8.30
CA TYR A 204 -25.22 3.84 -9.13
C TYR A 204 -24.93 4.18 -10.59
N GLY A 205 -25.44 5.32 -11.08
CA GLY A 205 -25.11 5.78 -12.43
C GLY A 205 -23.63 6.07 -12.63
N TYR A 206 -22.90 6.57 -11.62
CA TYR A 206 -21.46 6.80 -11.74
C TYR A 206 -20.66 5.50 -11.63
N SER A 207 -21.00 4.60 -10.70
CA SER A 207 -20.34 3.28 -10.62
C SER A 207 -20.57 2.45 -11.88
N THR A 208 -21.75 2.57 -12.51
CA THR A 208 -22.03 1.99 -13.84
C THR A 208 -21.06 2.52 -14.90
N LEU A 209 -20.76 3.82 -14.93
CA LEU A 209 -19.77 4.36 -15.89
C LEU A 209 -18.38 3.77 -15.65
N LEU A 210 -17.94 3.69 -14.40
CA LEU A 210 -16.66 3.06 -14.05
C LEU A 210 -16.62 1.61 -14.53
N HIS A 211 -17.70 0.85 -14.30
CA HIS A 211 -17.85 -0.55 -14.66
C HIS A 211 -17.76 -0.78 -16.16
N GLU A 212 -18.56 -0.06 -16.95
CA GLU A 212 -18.56 -0.22 -18.40
C GLU A 212 -17.24 0.23 -19.04
N ILE A 213 -16.59 1.25 -18.49
CA ILE A 213 -15.24 1.62 -18.93
C ILE A 213 -14.24 0.52 -18.58
N GLY A 214 -14.35 -0.14 -17.42
CA GLY A 214 -13.55 -1.31 -17.07
C GLY A 214 -13.64 -2.41 -18.14
N HIS A 215 -14.85 -2.74 -18.59
CA HIS A 215 -15.06 -3.64 -19.72
C HIS A 215 -14.41 -3.16 -21.02
N ALA A 216 -14.62 -1.90 -21.38
CA ALA A 216 -14.04 -1.31 -22.59
C ALA A 216 -12.50 -1.30 -22.56
N LEU A 217 -11.88 -1.37 -21.39
CA LEU A 217 -10.43 -1.48 -21.19
C LEU A 217 -9.91 -2.94 -21.13
N GLY A 218 -10.80 -3.93 -21.06
CA GLY A 218 -10.45 -5.35 -21.09
C GLY A 218 -10.67 -6.10 -19.78
N LEU A 219 -11.39 -5.51 -18.82
CA LEU A 219 -11.86 -6.25 -17.66
C LEU A 219 -13.14 -7.04 -17.98
N LYS A 220 -13.36 -8.16 -17.30
CA LYS A 220 -14.57 -8.96 -17.36
C LYS A 220 -15.19 -9.09 -15.98
N HIS A 221 -16.42 -9.58 -15.91
CA HIS A 221 -17.01 -9.91 -14.62
C HIS A 221 -16.20 -11.03 -13.92
N PRO A 222 -16.07 -10.97 -12.58
CA PRO A 222 -15.27 -11.92 -11.80
C PRO A 222 -15.84 -13.34 -11.79
N PHE A 223 -17.11 -13.53 -12.17
CA PHE A 223 -17.81 -14.82 -12.20
C PHE A 223 -17.90 -15.45 -13.61
N GLU A 224 -17.31 -14.83 -14.62
CA GLU A 224 -17.35 -15.29 -16.01
C GLU A 224 -16.06 -15.99 -16.44
N GLY A 225 -16.14 -16.85 -17.45
CA GLY A 225 -14.96 -17.50 -18.04
C GLY A 225 -14.43 -18.70 -17.23
N ALA A 226 -13.21 -19.13 -17.55
CA ALA A 226 -12.59 -20.32 -16.95
C ALA A 226 -11.99 -20.05 -15.56
N THR A 227 -11.48 -18.84 -15.35
CA THR A 227 -10.95 -18.36 -14.07
C THR A 227 -11.94 -17.37 -13.49
N VAL A 228 -12.41 -17.67 -12.28
CA VAL A 228 -13.38 -16.87 -11.54
C VAL A 228 -12.86 -16.56 -10.14
N LEU A 229 -13.31 -15.44 -9.59
CA LEU A 229 -12.94 -14.99 -8.25
C LEU A 229 -13.68 -15.84 -7.20
N PRO A 230 -13.05 -16.17 -6.05
CA PRO A 230 -13.75 -16.84 -4.96
C PRO A 230 -14.93 -16.00 -4.45
N GLU A 231 -16.04 -16.67 -4.07
CA GLU A 231 -17.26 -16.00 -3.58
C GLU A 231 -16.99 -15.06 -2.40
N GLN A 232 -16.03 -15.40 -1.52
CA GLN A 232 -15.66 -14.55 -0.37
C GLN A 232 -14.88 -13.28 -0.76
N GLN A 233 -14.53 -13.14 -2.03
CA GLN A 233 -13.82 -11.97 -2.56
C GLN A 233 -14.64 -11.23 -3.61
N ASP A 234 -15.77 -11.78 -4.05
CA ASP A 234 -16.64 -11.22 -5.09
C ASP A 234 -17.58 -10.16 -4.51
N ALA A 235 -17.03 -8.98 -4.20
CA ALA A 235 -17.76 -7.82 -3.67
C ALA A 235 -17.09 -6.48 -4.01
N TYR A 236 -17.82 -5.36 -3.92
CA TYR A 236 -17.35 -4.01 -4.26
C TYR A 236 -16.05 -3.61 -3.57
N VAL A 237 -15.83 -4.04 -2.32
CA VAL A 237 -14.57 -3.78 -1.62
C VAL A 237 -13.32 -4.24 -2.40
N ASN A 238 -13.46 -5.28 -3.24
CA ASN A 238 -12.37 -5.82 -4.04
C ASN A 238 -12.46 -5.41 -5.52
N THR A 239 -13.64 -5.45 -6.13
CA THR A 239 -13.80 -5.15 -7.56
C THR A 239 -15.18 -4.56 -7.83
N LEU A 240 -15.24 -3.49 -8.62
CA LEU A 240 -16.49 -2.93 -9.12
C LEU A 240 -17.07 -3.72 -10.29
N MET A 241 -16.30 -4.66 -10.87
CA MET A 241 -16.77 -5.55 -11.94
C MET A 241 -17.72 -6.64 -11.43
N THR A 242 -17.95 -6.74 -10.12
CA THR A 242 -18.94 -7.65 -9.54
C THR A 242 -20.38 -7.14 -9.66
N TYR A 243 -21.34 -8.06 -9.50
CA TYR A 243 -22.76 -7.75 -9.30
C TYR A 243 -23.19 -7.80 -7.82
N ASN A 244 -22.25 -8.00 -6.90
CA ASN A 244 -22.51 -8.09 -5.47
C ASN A 244 -21.89 -6.88 -4.76
N ALA A 245 -22.72 -6.03 -4.15
CA ALA A 245 -22.17 -4.97 -3.32
C ALA A 245 -21.41 -5.51 -2.09
N SER A 246 -21.84 -6.66 -1.57
CA SER A 246 -21.25 -7.33 -0.41
C SER A 246 -21.33 -8.86 -0.52
N VAL A 247 -20.34 -9.54 0.05
CA VAL A 247 -20.26 -11.02 0.10
C VAL A 247 -21.38 -11.66 0.93
N VAL A 248 -22.09 -10.87 1.74
CA VAL A 248 -23.16 -11.35 2.62
C VAL A 248 -24.37 -11.88 1.84
N SER A 249 -24.68 -11.27 0.69
CA SER A 249 -25.81 -11.66 -0.13
C SER A 249 -25.51 -11.47 -1.61
N PRO A 250 -25.67 -12.51 -2.44
CA PRO A 250 -25.60 -12.38 -3.90
C PRO A 250 -26.63 -11.37 -4.43
N GLY A 251 -26.22 -10.59 -5.44
CA GLY A 251 -27.02 -9.52 -6.04
C GLY A 251 -27.37 -8.40 -5.07
N SER A 252 -26.57 -8.20 -4.02
CA SER A 252 -26.73 -7.11 -3.06
C SER A 252 -26.40 -5.76 -3.66
N TRP A 253 -26.97 -4.72 -3.06
CA TRP A 253 -26.87 -3.32 -3.48
C TRP A 253 -26.31 -2.47 -2.35
N ALA A 254 -25.59 -1.40 -2.67
CA ALA A 254 -25.16 -0.38 -1.71
C ALA A 254 -25.97 0.90 -1.91
N GLU A 255 -26.28 1.62 -0.83
CA GLU A 255 -26.88 2.96 -0.93
C GLU A 255 -25.86 4.02 -1.37
N PHE A 256 -24.57 3.75 -1.16
CA PHE A 256 -23.47 4.58 -1.62
C PHE A 256 -22.50 3.70 -2.40
N GLU A 257 -22.27 4.07 -3.65
CA GLU A 257 -21.61 3.23 -4.65
C GLU A 257 -20.12 3.60 -4.83
N PRO A 258 -19.30 2.69 -5.38
CA PRO A 258 -17.89 2.96 -5.64
C PRO A 258 -17.65 4.26 -6.43
N THR A 259 -16.66 5.04 -5.99
CA THR A 259 -16.28 6.32 -6.61
C THR A 259 -14.98 6.25 -7.42
N THR A 260 -14.27 5.13 -7.35
CA THR A 260 -13.02 4.85 -8.07
C THR A 260 -12.99 3.39 -8.53
N PRO A 261 -12.04 3.01 -9.41
CA PRO A 261 -11.57 1.63 -9.49
C PRO A 261 -11.24 1.07 -8.10
N MET A 262 -11.58 -0.19 -7.85
CA MET A 262 -11.35 -0.86 -6.56
C MET A 262 -10.07 -1.71 -6.59
N LEU A 263 -9.66 -2.26 -5.44
CA LEU A 263 -8.37 -2.93 -5.23
C LEU A 263 -7.92 -3.84 -6.38
N TYR A 264 -8.78 -4.77 -6.80
CA TYR A 264 -8.45 -5.77 -7.82
C TYR A 264 -8.65 -5.23 -9.24
N ASP A 265 -9.50 -4.23 -9.42
CA ASP A 265 -9.65 -3.53 -10.70
C ASP A 265 -8.34 -2.81 -11.06
N ILE A 266 -7.76 -2.11 -10.09
CA ILE A 266 -6.46 -1.44 -10.22
C ILE A 266 -5.38 -2.48 -10.49
N LEU A 267 -5.30 -3.52 -9.65
CA LEU A 267 -4.29 -4.57 -9.78
C LEU A 267 -4.34 -5.25 -11.16
N ALA A 268 -5.54 -5.60 -11.65
CA ALA A 268 -5.72 -6.25 -12.94
C ALA A 268 -5.37 -5.31 -14.10
N LEU A 269 -5.81 -4.06 -14.05
CA LEU A 269 -5.55 -3.09 -15.12
C LEU A 269 -4.06 -2.73 -15.21
N GLN A 270 -3.39 -2.57 -14.07
CA GLN A 270 -1.94 -2.37 -14.02
C GLN A 270 -1.16 -3.58 -14.55
N ALA A 271 -1.69 -4.81 -14.40
CA ALA A 271 -1.06 -6.00 -14.97
C ALA A 271 -1.05 -6.02 -16.51
N ILE A 272 -1.94 -5.25 -17.18
CA ILE A 272 -2.01 -5.23 -18.66
C ILE A 272 -1.56 -3.90 -19.29
N TYR A 273 -1.60 -2.79 -18.57
CA TYR A 273 -1.15 -1.47 -19.05
C TYR A 273 0.06 -0.91 -18.28
N GLY A 274 0.38 -1.46 -17.10
CA GLY A 274 1.37 -0.92 -16.18
C GLY A 274 0.79 0.14 -15.25
N ALA A 275 1.36 0.27 -14.05
CA ALA A 275 1.01 1.28 -13.06
C ALA A 275 1.37 2.70 -13.52
N ASN A 276 0.50 3.67 -13.22
CA ASN A 276 0.79 5.08 -13.48
C ASN A 276 1.63 5.67 -12.34
N ASN A 277 2.95 5.56 -12.47
CA ASN A 277 3.89 6.07 -11.48
C ASN A 277 4.15 7.59 -11.60
N ALA A 278 3.35 8.30 -12.38
CA ALA A 278 3.41 9.76 -12.50
C ALA A 278 2.24 10.46 -11.79
N TRP A 279 1.28 9.69 -11.27
CA TRP A 279 0.14 10.20 -10.55
C TRP A 279 0.46 10.36 -9.07
N ARG A 280 0.33 11.57 -8.52
CA ARG A 280 0.60 11.87 -7.09
C ARG A 280 1.98 11.36 -6.66
N THR A 281 3.02 12.15 -6.97
CA THR A 281 4.42 11.76 -6.74
C THR A 281 5.11 12.62 -5.67
N GLY A 282 4.34 13.44 -4.96
CA GLY A 282 4.83 14.28 -3.88
C GLY A 282 3.95 14.10 -2.66
N ASP A 283 4.36 14.68 -1.54
CA ASP A 283 3.71 14.49 -0.24
C ASP A 283 2.24 14.96 -0.28
N ASP A 284 1.34 13.98 -0.27
CA ASP A 284 -0.10 14.17 -0.40
C ASP A 284 -0.82 13.95 0.94
N THR A 285 -1.96 14.62 1.12
CA THR A 285 -2.81 14.47 2.31
C THR A 285 -4.24 14.15 1.89
N TYR A 286 -4.73 13.01 2.36
CA TYR A 286 -6.07 12.50 2.13
C TYR A 286 -6.93 12.75 3.37
N VAL A 287 -7.90 13.66 3.26
CA VAL A 287 -8.71 14.11 4.41
C VAL A 287 -10.11 13.51 4.34
N PHE A 288 -10.44 12.70 5.33
CA PHE A 288 -11.75 12.09 5.50
C PHE A 288 -12.47 12.77 6.66
N VAL A 289 -13.70 13.18 6.43
CA VAL A 289 -14.49 13.94 7.40
C VAL A 289 -15.73 13.17 7.87
N GLN A 290 -16.06 13.33 9.16
CA GLN A 290 -17.27 12.76 9.76
C GLN A 290 -18.55 13.20 9.04
N GLY A 291 -19.50 12.28 8.92
CA GLY A 291 -20.79 12.52 8.28
C GLY A 291 -20.81 12.35 6.77
N GLN A 292 -19.68 12.02 6.13
CA GLN A 292 -19.61 11.65 4.71
C GLN A 292 -19.49 10.14 4.54
N SER A 293 -19.92 9.62 3.39
CA SER A 293 -19.73 8.22 3.01
C SER A 293 -18.61 8.13 1.99
N TYR A 294 -17.81 7.07 2.08
CA TYR A 294 -16.73 6.77 1.16
C TYR A 294 -16.86 5.32 0.70
N LEU A 295 -16.52 5.06 -0.55
CA LEU A 295 -16.31 3.73 -1.10
C LEU A 295 -15.34 3.89 -2.25
N GLN A 296 -14.05 3.75 -1.96
CA GLN A 296 -12.98 4.09 -2.89
C GLN A 296 -11.67 3.38 -2.57
N THR A 297 -10.74 3.44 -3.50
CA THR A 297 -9.36 2.96 -3.34
C THR A 297 -8.38 4.06 -3.71
N LEU A 298 -7.39 4.28 -2.84
CA LEU A 298 -6.32 5.24 -3.03
C LEU A 298 -5.21 4.62 -3.90
N TRP A 299 -4.75 5.40 -4.88
CA TRP A 299 -3.53 5.13 -5.64
C TRP A 299 -2.64 6.36 -5.53
N ASP A 300 -1.43 6.12 -5.06
CA ASP A 300 -0.37 7.11 -4.90
C ASP A 300 0.94 6.51 -5.42
N ALA A 301 1.65 7.25 -6.27
CA ALA A 301 2.89 6.76 -6.88
C ALA A 301 4.13 7.08 -6.06
N GLY A 302 4.00 7.90 -5.01
CA GLY A 302 5.03 8.13 -4.03
C GLY A 302 5.02 9.56 -3.49
N GLY A 303 5.85 9.76 -2.48
CA GLY A 303 5.76 10.93 -1.62
C GLY A 303 5.97 10.44 -0.19
N ASN A 304 5.75 11.32 0.76
CA ASN A 304 5.50 10.96 2.14
C ASN A 304 4.06 11.39 2.49
N ASP A 305 3.14 10.43 2.42
CA ASP A 305 1.72 10.70 2.32
C ASP A 305 1.01 10.50 3.64
N THR A 306 -0.15 11.15 3.82
CA THR A 306 -0.88 11.14 5.09
C THR A 306 -2.38 10.92 4.89
N ILE A 307 -2.97 9.96 5.60
CA ILE A 307 -4.42 9.87 5.80
C ILE A 307 -4.79 10.63 7.07
N VAL A 308 -5.78 11.52 6.98
CA VAL A 308 -6.30 12.30 8.11
C VAL A 308 -7.79 12.04 8.28
N TRP A 309 -8.18 11.61 9.48
CA TRP A 309 -9.56 11.57 9.92
C TRP A 309 -9.92 12.87 10.69
N GLU A 310 -11.00 13.52 10.28
CA GLU A 310 -11.62 14.65 10.96
C GLU A 310 -12.94 14.21 11.61
N GLY A 311 -12.83 13.29 12.57
CA GLY A 311 -13.92 12.87 13.45
C GLY A 311 -13.91 13.62 14.77
N SER A 312 -15.07 14.10 15.22
CA SER A 312 -15.23 14.80 16.51
C SER A 312 -15.88 13.94 17.60
N GLY A 313 -16.22 12.69 17.27
CA GLY A 313 -16.90 11.76 18.17
C GLY A 313 -17.25 10.40 17.55
N GLU A 314 -16.67 10.08 16.39
CA GLU A 314 -16.77 8.78 15.73
C GLU A 314 -15.36 8.22 15.60
N SER A 315 -15.18 6.97 16.02
CA SER A 315 -13.92 6.25 15.90
C SER A 315 -13.66 5.87 14.44
N ALA A 316 -12.40 5.91 14.03
CA ALA A 316 -11.92 5.38 12.76
C ALA A 316 -10.99 4.20 12.98
N THR A 317 -10.92 3.31 11.98
CA THR A 317 -9.82 2.35 11.83
C THR A 317 -9.05 2.71 10.56
N ILE A 318 -7.82 3.20 10.70
CA ILE A 318 -6.92 3.52 9.59
C ILE A 318 -5.88 2.41 9.49
N ASP A 319 -5.81 1.74 8.35
CA ASP A 319 -4.82 0.70 8.06
C ASP A 319 -3.99 1.11 6.84
N LEU A 320 -2.72 1.41 7.05
CA LEU A 320 -1.79 1.93 6.04
C LEU A 320 -1.18 0.84 5.16
N ARG A 321 -1.52 -0.44 5.38
CA ARG A 321 -0.96 -1.54 4.59
C ARG A 321 -1.58 -1.56 3.20
N GLU A 322 -0.77 -1.83 2.18
CA GLU A 322 -1.27 -2.03 0.82
C GLU A 322 -2.31 -3.16 0.76
N GLY A 323 -3.38 -2.96 0.00
CA GLY A 323 -4.50 -3.89 -0.08
C GLY A 323 -5.41 -3.95 1.13
N ALA A 324 -5.10 -3.24 2.23
CA ALA A 324 -5.99 -3.12 3.38
C ALA A 324 -7.11 -2.11 3.10
N VAL A 325 -8.18 -2.22 3.90
CA VAL A 325 -9.36 -1.35 3.83
C VAL A 325 -9.62 -0.78 5.21
N SER A 326 -9.70 0.54 5.27
CA SER A 326 -9.98 1.33 6.46
C SER A 326 -11.47 1.53 6.67
N ASP A 327 -11.85 1.75 7.93
CA ASP A 327 -13.15 2.22 8.37
C ASP A 327 -13.09 3.74 8.58
N LEU A 328 -13.68 4.46 7.61
CA LEU A 328 -13.69 5.90 7.54
C LEU A 328 -15.05 6.40 7.04
N GLY A 329 -15.63 7.39 7.72
CA GLY A 329 -16.92 7.98 7.35
C GLY A 329 -18.13 7.26 7.94
N ASN A 330 -19.29 7.46 7.33
CA ASN A 330 -20.53 6.81 7.74
C ASN A 330 -20.51 5.34 7.33
N ALA A 331 -20.99 4.48 8.24
CA ALA A 331 -21.41 3.13 7.93
C ALA A 331 -22.24 3.07 6.64
N LEU A 332 -21.81 2.24 5.69
CA LEU A 332 -22.47 2.05 4.41
C LEU A 332 -23.66 1.12 4.58
N VAL A 333 -24.81 1.47 4.00
CA VAL A 333 -26.02 0.65 4.05
C VAL A 333 -26.11 -0.23 2.82
N TYR A 334 -26.29 -1.53 3.03
CA TYR A 334 -26.46 -2.53 1.99
C TYR A 334 -27.84 -3.16 2.05
N TRP A 335 -28.32 -3.63 0.89
CA TRP A 335 -29.60 -4.32 0.74
C TRP A 335 -29.41 -5.64 0.01
N ASP A 336 -30.20 -6.65 0.37
CA ASP A 336 -30.33 -7.86 -0.42
C ASP A 336 -31.04 -7.56 -1.74
N PHE A 337 -30.88 -8.44 -2.74
CA PHE A 337 -31.50 -8.27 -4.06
C PHE A 337 -33.03 -8.05 -4.01
N ALA A 338 -33.69 -8.62 -3.00
CA ALA A 338 -35.14 -8.52 -2.81
C ALA A 338 -35.58 -7.24 -2.07
N PHE A 339 -34.65 -6.40 -1.59
CA PHE A 339 -34.91 -5.25 -0.71
C PHE A 339 -35.77 -5.62 0.51
N SER A 340 -35.57 -6.84 1.02
CA SER A 340 -36.27 -7.39 2.17
C SER A 340 -35.44 -7.29 3.45
N ARG A 341 -34.12 -7.12 3.34
CA ARG A 341 -33.18 -7.02 4.44
C ARG A 341 -32.09 -6.00 4.12
N SER A 342 -31.72 -5.20 5.11
CA SER A 342 -30.51 -4.37 5.08
C SER A 342 -29.53 -4.73 6.19
N TRP A 343 -28.28 -4.34 5.99
CA TRP A 343 -27.20 -4.37 6.98
C TRP A 343 -26.25 -3.21 6.72
N THR A 344 -25.36 -2.95 7.66
CA THR A 344 -24.30 -1.95 7.52
C THR A 344 -22.92 -2.61 7.52
N ASP A 345 -21.99 -1.99 6.83
CA ASP A 345 -20.55 -2.29 6.88
C ASP A 345 -19.80 -0.96 6.93
N ASP A 346 -18.71 -0.93 7.69
CA ASP A 346 -17.96 0.29 7.97
C ASP A 346 -16.70 0.38 7.09
N LEU A 347 -16.33 -0.70 6.38
CA LEU A 347 -15.21 -0.72 5.44
C LEU A 347 -15.48 0.12 4.20
N SER A 348 -14.67 1.16 3.99
CA SER A 348 -14.95 2.22 3.02
C SER A 348 -13.78 2.65 2.15
N VAL A 349 -12.53 2.62 2.64
CA VAL A 349 -11.37 3.19 1.93
C VAL A 349 -10.24 2.19 1.84
N GLY A 350 -9.96 1.69 0.63
CA GLY A 350 -8.83 0.81 0.35
C GLY A 350 -7.55 1.55 -0.02
N ILE A 351 -6.39 0.92 0.19
CA ILE A 351 -5.11 1.34 -0.40
C ILE A 351 -4.74 0.33 -1.48
N ALA A 352 -4.48 0.78 -2.71
CA ALA A 352 -4.13 -0.11 -3.81
C ALA A 352 -2.81 -0.87 -3.55
N PHE A 353 -2.68 -2.05 -4.15
CA PHE A 353 -1.40 -2.76 -4.17
C PHE A 353 -0.33 -1.93 -4.90
N GLY A 354 0.88 -1.92 -4.37
CA GLY A 354 2.00 -1.10 -4.84
C GLY A 354 1.98 0.35 -4.40
N THR A 355 0.98 0.77 -3.61
CA THR A 355 0.91 2.11 -2.99
C THR A 355 1.49 2.05 -1.57
N SER A 356 2.25 3.07 -1.18
CA SER A 356 2.70 3.28 0.20
C SER A 356 2.11 4.59 0.71
N ILE A 357 1.53 4.57 1.91
CA ILE A 357 1.11 5.76 2.65
C ILE A 357 1.83 5.69 3.99
N GLU A 358 2.60 6.70 4.35
CA GLU A 358 3.52 6.63 5.49
C GLU A 358 2.86 7.09 6.80
N ASN A 359 1.83 7.94 6.75
CA ASN A 359 1.36 8.62 7.95
C ASN A 359 -0.16 8.53 8.12
N ALA A 360 -0.60 8.53 9.38
CA ALA A 360 -2.02 8.55 9.73
C ALA A 360 -2.27 9.53 10.89
N THR A 361 -3.42 10.19 10.84
CA THR A 361 -3.93 11.01 11.95
C THR A 361 -5.38 10.67 12.24
N GLY A 362 -5.68 10.28 13.48
CA GLY A 362 -7.03 10.05 14.02
C GLY A 362 -7.83 11.33 14.27
N GLY A 363 -9.05 11.17 14.75
CA GLY A 363 -9.98 12.19 15.23
C GLY A 363 -9.97 12.32 16.76
N ASP A 364 -11.07 12.81 17.33
CA ASP A 364 -11.22 13.08 18.76
C ASP A 364 -11.90 11.93 19.54
N ALA A 365 -11.99 10.74 18.94
CA ALA A 365 -12.60 9.54 19.53
C ALA A 365 -11.56 8.41 19.62
N ALA A 366 -11.92 7.29 20.26
CA ALA A 366 -11.01 6.15 20.39
C ALA A 366 -10.78 5.46 19.02
N ASP A 367 -9.66 5.78 18.40
CA ASP A 367 -9.28 5.34 17.06
C ASP A 367 -8.31 4.16 17.07
N THR A 368 -8.22 3.47 15.94
CA THR A 368 -7.21 2.43 15.70
C THR A 368 -6.41 2.77 14.45
N LEU A 369 -5.10 2.94 14.61
CA LEU A 369 -4.16 3.28 13.55
C LEU A 369 -3.14 2.16 13.41
N VAL A 370 -3.02 1.60 12.22
CA VAL A 370 -2.07 0.53 11.89
C VAL A 370 -1.16 1.02 10.78
N GLY A 371 0.14 1.09 11.06
CA GLY A 371 1.18 1.40 10.09
C GLY A 371 1.49 0.21 9.17
N ASN A 372 2.61 0.29 8.46
CA ASN A 372 3.00 -0.66 7.43
C ASN A 372 4.49 -0.99 7.54
N ASP A 373 5.11 -1.41 6.43
CA ASP A 373 6.52 -1.82 6.40
C ASP A 373 7.48 -0.64 6.16
N ARG A 374 6.99 0.61 6.27
CA ARG A 374 7.77 1.85 6.15
C ARG A 374 7.82 2.56 7.50
N PRO A 375 8.81 3.45 7.72
CA PRO A 375 8.77 4.35 8.86
C PRO A 375 7.50 5.19 8.84
N ASN A 376 6.68 5.06 9.88
CA ASN A 376 5.39 5.72 9.98
C ASN A 376 5.38 6.83 11.04
N MET A 377 4.59 7.88 10.79
CA MET A 377 4.15 8.82 11.82
C MET A 377 2.66 8.64 12.07
N LEU A 378 2.32 8.14 13.26
CA LEU A 378 0.94 7.86 13.67
C LEU A 378 0.55 8.82 14.79
N THR A 379 -0.57 9.52 14.63
CA THR A 379 -1.08 10.47 15.63
C THR A 379 -2.54 10.15 15.96
N GLY A 380 -2.83 9.68 17.18
CA GLY A 380 -4.18 9.36 17.65
C GLY A 380 -5.04 10.61 17.81
N ARG A 381 -4.48 11.63 18.47
CA ARG A 381 -5.14 12.85 18.97
C ARG A 381 -5.85 12.58 20.29
N ALA A 382 -7.14 12.89 20.40
CA ALA A 382 -7.87 12.76 21.66
C ALA A 382 -8.69 11.49 21.62
N GLY A 383 -8.78 10.76 22.73
CA GLY A 383 -9.44 9.45 22.73
C GLY A 383 -8.58 8.41 23.41
N ASP A 384 -9.14 7.24 23.69
CA ASP A 384 -8.33 6.11 24.15
C ASP A 384 -7.89 5.31 22.91
N ASP A 385 -6.77 5.69 22.31
CA ASP A 385 -6.37 5.25 20.97
C ASP A 385 -5.51 3.98 20.98
N ARG A 386 -5.46 3.32 19.82
CA ARG A 386 -4.59 2.15 19.56
C ARG A 386 -3.72 2.41 18.34
N LEU A 387 -2.42 2.58 18.54
CA LEU A 387 -1.45 2.81 17.48
C LEU A 387 -0.49 1.63 17.40
N THR A 388 -0.37 1.03 16.22
CA THR A 388 0.60 -0.02 15.91
C THR A 388 1.51 0.47 14.78
N GLY A 389 2.80 0.64 15.04
CA GLY A 389 3.81 1.11 14.08
C GLY A 389 3.99 0.14 12.92
N GLY A 390 4.35 -1.11 13.21
CA GLY A 390 4.50 -2.14 12.19
C GLY A 390 5.97 -2.51 12.00
N VAL A 391 6.50 -2.35 10.79
CA VAL A 391 7.94 -2.51 10.54
C VAL A 391 8.51 -1.16 10.12
N GLY A 392 9.52 -0.67 10.81
CA GLY A 392 10.05 0.65 10.54
C GLY A 392 10.66 1.27 11.78
N ASN A 393 11.12 2.51 11.67
CA ASN A 393 11.42 3.30 12.86
C ASN A 393 10.29 4.29 13.02
N ASP A 394 9.32 3.95 13.84
CA ASP A 394 8.03 4.62 13.86
C ASP A 394 7.97 5.69 14.95
N VAL A 395 7.15 6.71 14.69
CA VAL A 395 6.86 7.78 15.64
C VAL A 395 5.38 7.73 15.97
N LEU A 396 5.07 7.35 17.21
CA LEU A 396 3.71 7.15 17.70
C LEU A 396 3.37 8.25 18.71
N ASP A 397 2.35 9.04 18.42
CA ASP A 397 1.80 10.07 19.31
C ASP A 397 0.35 9.71 19.63
N GLY A 398 0.09 9.13 20.80
CA GLY A 398 -1.26 8.79 21.24
C GLY A 398 -2.08 10.07 21.42
N GLY A 399 -1.59 10.96 22.27
CA GLY A 399 -2.19 12.26 22.56
C GLY A 399 -2.95 12.24 23.89
N PRO A 400 -3.99 13.06 24.06
CA PRO A 400 -4.87 12.99 25.23
C PRO A 400 -5.71 11.71 25.34
N GLY A 401 -5.44 10.86 26.33
CA GLY A 401 -6.28 9.71 26.67
C GLY A 401 -5.48 8.56 27.24
N ASN A 402 -6.08 7.38 27.41
CA ASN A 402 -5.34 6.18 27.80
C ASN A 402 -5.01 5.37 26.55
N ASP A 403 -3.83 5.62 26.00
CA ASP A 403 -3.48 5.07 24.70
C ASP A 403 -2.74 3.73 24.81
N VAL A 404 -2.78 2.95 23.75
CA VAL A 404 -1.94 1.76 23.57
C VAL A 404 -1.05 1.99 22.35
N LEU A 405 0.24 2.16 22.59
CA LEU A 405 1.26 2.38 21.57
C LEU A 405 2.13 1.14 21.44
N ASP A 406 2.10 0.48 20.29
CA ASP A 406 2.96 -0.65 19.96
C ASP A 406 3.88 -0.26 18.79
N GLY A 407 5.17 -0.07 19.04
CA GLY A 407 6.13 0.29 17.98
C GLY A 407 6.25 -0.81 16.92
N GLY A 408 6.14 -2.07 17.32
CA GLY A 408 6.40 -3.19 16.44
C GLY A 408 7.90 -3.46 16.28
N ILE A 409 8.34 -3.54 15.02
CA ILE A 409 9.68 -3.95 14.62
C ILE A 409 10.49 -2.71 14.22
N GLY A 410 11.54 -2.41 14.97
CA GLY A 410 12.55 -1.40 14.63
C GLY A 410 12.95 -0.54 15.83
N LEU A 411 13.29 0.73 15.59
CA LEU A 411 13.63 1.69 16.65
C LEU A 411 12.54 2.74 16.76
N ASP A 412 11.64 2.52 17.71
CA ASP A 412 10.39 3.26 17.78
C ASP A 412 10.43 4.35 18.85
N THR A 413 9.68 5.41 18.60
CA THR A 413 9.60 6.58 19.47
C THR A 413 8.16 6.88 19.83
N ALA A 414 7.81 6.74 21.10
CA ALA A 414 6.57 7.29 21.64
C ALA A 414 6.75 8.79 21.94
N VAL A 415 5.84 9.62 21.45
CA VAL A 415 5.78 11.06 21.70
C VAL A 415 4.87 11.30 22.89
N ILE A 416 5.39 11.99 23.90
CA ILE A 416 4.69 12.26 25.15
C ILE A 416 4.61 13.76 25.33
N SER A 417 3.39 14.29 25.35
CA SER A 417 3.16 15.72 25.57
C SER A 417 3.60 16.14 26.98
N GLY A 418 4.33 17.25 27.09
CA GLY A 418 4.85 17.77 28.35
C GLY A 418 6.28 17.32 28.66
N THR A 419 6.80 17.76 29.81
CA THR A 419 8.20 17.50 30.20
C THR A 419 8.37 16.14 30.87
N PHE A 420 9.57 15.55 30.77
CA PHE A 420 9.92 14.28 31.43
C PHE A 420 9.59 14.28 32.94
N ALA A 421 9.90 15.37 33.64
CA ALA A 421 9.66 15.49 35.09
C ALA A 421 8.18 15.56 35.49
N ALA A 422 7.27 15.72 34.53
CA ALA A 422 5.83 15.74 34.77
C ALA A 422 5.21 14.32 34.73
N HIS A 423 5.99 13.29 34.41
CA HIS A 423 5.50 11.94 34.19
C HIS A 423 6.16 10.92 35.12
N ALA A 424 5.38 9.94 35.55
CA ALA A 424 5.84 8.71 36.15
C ALA A 424 5.89 7.62 35.07
N ILE A 425 7.03 6.94 34.96
CA ILE A 425 7.23 5.81 34.05
C ILE A 425 7.38 4.56 34.89
N GLY A 426 6.67 3.49 34.53
CA GLY A 426 6.77 2.22 35.22
C GLY A 426 6.71 1.02 34.28
N TRP A 427 7.15 -0.11 34.81
CA TRP A 427 7.19 -1.39 34.11
C TRP A 427 6.28 -2.39 34.82
N THR A 428 5.41 -3.06 34.06
CA THR A 428 4.46 -4.04 34.60
C THR A 428 5.01 -5.46 34.63
N GLY A 429 6.12 -5.72 33.96
CA GLY A 429 6.62 -7.07 33.67
C GLY A 429 6.47 -7.46 32.19
N THR A 430 5.54 -6.83 31.47
CA THR A 430 5.27 -7.08 30.05
C THR A 430 5.23 -5.80 29.22
N ASP A 431 4.58 -4.76 29.75
CA ASP A 431 4.41 -3.46 29.09
C ASP A 431 4.96 -2.34 29.98
N TRP A 432 5.45 -1.28 29.35
CA TRP A 432 5.70 0.00 30.02
C TRP A 432 4.38 0.74 30.16
N TYR A 433 4.27 1.54 31.21
CA TYR A 433 3.21 2.54 31.32
C TYR A 433 3.80 3.90 31.64
N ILE A 434 3.14 4.93 31.15
CA ILE A 434 3.47 6.32 31.44
C ILE A 434 2.21 7.04 31.94
N ALA A 435 2.35 7.75 33.04
CA ALA A 435 1.24 8.46 33.67
C ALA A 435 1.68 9.87 34.07
N PRO A 436 0.85 10.91 33.87
CA PRO A 436 1.13 12.24 34.39
C PRO A 436 1.08 12.24 35.92
N TYR A 437 1.89 13.08 36.56
CA TYR A 437 1.78 13.29 38.02
C TYR A 437 0.41 13.90 38.39
N PRO A 438 -0.15 13.57 39.56
CA PRO A 438 -1.50 14.00 39.96
C PRO A 438 -1.71 15.51 39.83
N GLY A 439 -2.70 15.92 39.03
CA GLY A 439 -3.07 17.32 38.82
C GLY A 439 -3.01 17.81 37.36
N GLN A 440 -2.56 16.96 36.42
CA GLN A 440 -2.69 17.20 34.98
C GLN A 440 -3.69 16.17 34.42
N SER A 441 -4.94 16.59 34.18
CA SER A 441 -6.09 15.70 33.99
C SER A 441 -6.32 15.21 32.56
N ASP A 442 -5.55 15.70 31.60
CA ASP A 442 -5.93 15.60 30.19
C ASP A 442 -5.01 14.66 29.39
N SER A 443 -3.96 14.08 29.98
CA SER A 443 -2.99 13.21 29.27
C SER A 443 -3.21 11.70 29.49
N GLY A 444 -4.21 11.29 30.27
CA GLY A 444 -4.50 9.87 30.59
C GLY A 444 -3.28 9.03 31.00
N VAL A 445 -3.34 7.70 30.83
CA VAL A 445 -2.26 6.75 31.16
C VAL A 445 -2.01 5.85 29.97
N ASP A 446 -0.83 5.95 29.36
CA ASP A 446 -0.52 5.20 28.14
C ASP A 446 0.20 3.89 28.46
N THR A 447 -0.08 2.88 27.65
CA THR A 447 0.58 1.57 27.65
C THR A 447 1.50 1.49 26.43
N LEU A 448 2.79 1.22 26.66
CA LEU A 448 3.79 1.18 25.61
C LEU A 448 4.37 -0.23 25.46
N ARG A 449 4.36 -0.74 24.23
CA ARG A 449 4.92 -2.01 23.80
C ARG A 449 5.93 -1.77 22.69
N SER A 450 7.03 -2.52 22.71
CA SER A 450 8.03 -2.44 21.63
C SER A 450 8.46 -1.00 21.34
N ILE A 451 8.60 -0.17 22.38
CA ILE A 451 9.08 1.21 22.27
C ILE A 451 10.48 1.29 22.86
N GLU A 452 11.43 1.87 22.13
CA GLU A 452 12.80 2.07 22.59
C GLU A 452 13.00 3.47 23.16
N ASN A 453 12.31 4.47 22.62
CA ASN A 453 12.52 5.89 22.94
C ASN A 453 11.24 6.59 23.35
N LEU A 454 11.35 7.48 24.34
CA LEU A 454 10.31 8.41 24.75
C LEU A 454 10.75 9.83 24.41
N ARG A 455 10.00 10.52 23.56
CA ARG A 455 10.24 11.93 23.21
C ARG A 455 9.27 12.84 23.97
N PHE A 456 9.81 13.58 24.92
CA PHE A 456 9.12 14.64 25.66
C PHE A 456 9.42 16.01 25.05
N ASP A 457 8.68 17.05 25.47
CA ASP A 457 8.90 18.42 25.01
C ASP A 457 10.30 18.96 25.36
N ASP A 458 10.92 18.46 26.44
CA ASP A 458 12.20 18.95 26.95
C ASP A 458 13.40 18.03 26.63
N ARG A 459 13.17 16.76 26.24
CA ARG A 459 14.22 15.78 25.96
C ARG A 459 13.70 14.49 25.32
N THR A 460 14.61 13.69 24.76
CA THR A 460 14.38 12.28 24.46
C THR A 460 15.09 11.40 25.48
N VAL A 461 14.42 10.33 25.92
CA VAL A 461 14.96 9.34 26.87
C VAL A 461 14.84 7.96 26.26
N SER A 462 15.92 7.18 26.29
CA SER A 462 15.85 5.76 25.96
C SER A 462 15.30 4.97 27.15
N LEU A 463 14.33 4.09 26.90
CA LEU A 463 13.82 3.17 27.92
C LEU A 463 14.92 2.22 28.42
N LEU A 464 15.91 1.92 27.60
CA LEU A 464 17.09 1.14 27.99
C LEU A 464 17.91 1.86 29.08
N ASP A 465 18.15 3.15 28.93
CA ASP A 465 18.94 3.94 29.90
C ASP A 465 18.22 4.05 31.27
N LEU A 466 16.89 4.08 31.26
CA LEU A 466 16.07 4.10 32.49
C LEU A 466 16.19 2.79 33.27
N VAL A 467 16.29 1.66 32.58
CA VAL A 467 16.53 0.35 33.20
C VAL A 467 17.93 0.28 33.80
N LEU A 468 18.95 0.68 33.03
CA LEU A 468 20.38 0.57 33.40
C LEU A 468 20.83 1.59 34.47
N GLY A 469 20.17 2.76 34.57
CA GLY A 469 20.54 3.81 35.51
C GLY A 469 20.16 3.56 36.99
N SER A 470 19.52 2.42 37.31
CA SER A 470 18.85 2.24 38.61
C SER A 470 19.57 1.39 39.67
N THR A 471 20.59 0.57 39.37
CA THR A 471 21.45 -0.05 40.41
C THR A 471 22.78 -0.64 39.89
N VAL A 472 23.83 -0.56 40.74
CA VAL A 472 25.06 -1.39 40.83
C VAL A 472 26.39 -0.77 40.33
N ALA A 473 27.27 -0.47 41.30
CA ALA A 473 28.71 -0.33 41.08
C ALA A 473 29.36 -1.72 41.03
N VAL A 474 30.07 -2.09 39.95
CA VAL A 474 30.74 -3.40 39.82
C VAL A 474 32.25 -3.25 39.63
N ASP A 475 32.98 -3.86 40.56
CA ASP A 475 34.42 -4.14 40.57
C ASP A 475 34.79 -5.17 39.49
N ARG A 476 35.89 -4.97 38.73
CA ARG A 476 36.19 -5.65 37.45
C ARG A 476 37.33 -6.68 37.57
N THR A 477 37.03 -7.97 37.36
CA THR A 477 38.04 -9.02 37.06
C THR A 477 37.49 -10.03 36.03
N TYR A 478 38.30 -10.43 35.03
CA TYR A 478 37.90 -11.10 33.77
C TYR A 478 38.18 -12.63 33.73
N ALA A 479 37.44 -13.38 32.90
CA ALA A 479 37.67 -14.80 32.58
C ALA A 479 37.96 -15.01 31.07
N HIS A 480 38.72 -16.05 30.71
CA HIS A 480 39.32 -16.27 29.36
C HIS A 480 38.43 -17.14 28.45
N VAL A 481 38.40 -16.86 27.13
CA VAL A 481 37.84 -17.74 26.07
C VAL A 481 38.92 -18.13 25.07
N TYR A 482 38.79 -19.28 24.43
CA TYR A 482 39.81 -19.92 23.61
C TYR A 482 39.33 -20.08 22.16
N ARG A 483 40.09 -19.57 21.20
CA ARG A 483 39.77 -19.60 19.76
C ARG A 483 40.53 -20.70 19.02
N TYR A 484 39.82 -21.37 18.12
CA TYR A 484 40.33 -22.40 17.21
C TYR A 484 39.94 -22.06 15.77
N PHE A 485 40.87 -22.20 14.83
CA PHE A 485 40.60 -22.08 13.41
C PHE A 485 40.47 -23.46 12.77
N ASN A 486 39.38 -23.64 12.03
CA ASN A 486 39.12 -24.83 11.24
C ASN A 486 39.76 -24.70 9.86
N THR A 487 40.80 -25.49 9.62
CA THR A 487 41.57 -25.44 8.38
C THR A 487 40.83 -26.01 7.17
N ASP A 488 39.76 -26.79 7.38
CA ASP A 488 39.07 -27.48 6.29
C ASP A 488 38.06 -26.59 5.57
N ASN A 489 37.48 -25.63 6.29
CA ASN A 489 36.42 -24.76 5.78
C ASN A 489 36.62 -23.27 6.11
N ALA A 490 37.79 -22.92 6.65
CA ALA A 490 38.16 -21.56 7.04
C ALA A 490 37.21 -20.90 8.06
N GLN A 491 36.54 -21.69 8.90
CA GLN A 491 35.66 -21.20 9.97
C GLN A 491 36.35 -21.21 11.33
N TYR A 492 35.76 -20.53 12.31
CA TYR A 492 36.30 -20.47 13.68
C TYR A 492 35.38 -21.18 14.68
N PHE A 493 36.01 -21.83 15.65
CA PHE A 493 35.37 -22.49 16.79
C PHE A 493 35.89 -21.85 18.09
N TYR A 494 35.01 -21.62 19.06
CA TYR A 494 35.34 -20.95 20.32
C TYR A 494 34.85 -21.79 21.50
N THR A 495 35.63 -21.82 22.59
CA THR A 495 35.22 -22.46 23.85
C THR A 495 35.68 -21.66 25.05
N ALA A 496 34.84 -21.59 26.09
CA ALA A 496 35.19 -21.04 27.41
C ALA A 496 35.71 -22.11 28.39
N SER A 497 35.66 -23.39 28.00
CA SER A 497 36.05 -24.50 28.85
C SER A 497 37.55 -24.79 28.73
N GLU A 498 38.28 -24.63 29.83
CA GLU A 498 39.69 -25.06 29.89
C GLU A 498 39.87 -26.55 29.60
N GLN A 499 38.86 -27.38 29.89
CA GLN A 499 38.88 -28.81 29.57
C GLN A 499 38.74 -29.05 28.07
N GLU A 500 37.83 -28.33 27.39
CA GLU A 500 37.70 -28.42 25.93
C GLU A 500 38.94 -27.85 25.24
N ARG A 501 39.54 -26.79 25.81
CA ARG A 501 40.79 -26.21 25.30
C ARG A 501 41.92 -27.24 25.20
N ALA A 502 42.04 -28.10 26.22
CA ALA A 502 43.03 -29.17 26.25
C ALA A 502 42.62 -30.39 25.41
N TYR A 503 41.33 -30.63 25.23
CA TYR A 503 40.78 -31.79 24.52
C TYR A 503 40.82 -31.64 22.99
N ILE A 504 40.57 -30.44 22.47
CA ILE A 504 40.38 -30.18 21.03
C ILE A 504 41.63 -30.49 20.19
N PRO A 505 42.85 -30.01 20.54
CA PRO A 505 44.05 -30.30 19.74
C PRO A 505 44.41 -31.79 19.65
N ALA A 506 43.94 -32.60 20.62
CA ALA A 506 44.22 -34.03 20.67
C ALA A 506 43.22 -34.89 19.87
N ASN A 507 42.03 -34.38 19.58
CA ASN A 507 40.93 -35.16 18.98
C ASN A 507 40.39 -34.59 17.66
N PHE A 508 40.66 -33.31 17.38
CA PHE A 508 40.21 -32.61 16.17
C PHE A 508 41.39 -31.89 15.51
N PRO A 509 42.23 -32.60 14.74
CA PRO A 509 43.46 -32.03 14.15
C PRO A 509 43.20 -30.89 13.15
N GLN A 510 41.99 -30.80 12.61
CA GLN A 510 41.55 -29.70 11.75
C GLN A 510 41.29 -28.39 12.51
N LEU A 511 41.20 -28.43 13.85
CA LEU A 511 40.99 -27.25 14.70
C LEU A 511 42.31 -26.81 15.33
N ARG A 512 42.94 -25.80 14.71
CA ARG A 512 44.20 -25.20 15.19
C ARG A 512 43.92 -24.17 16.28
N PHE A 513 44.50 -24.35 17.47
CA PHE A 513 44.41 -23.34 18.53
C PHE A 513 45.13 -22.05 18.11
N GLU A 514 44.44 -20.92 18.20
CA GLU A 514 44.95 -19.61 17.76
C GLU A 514 45.11 -18.59 18.90
N GLY A 515 44.83 -18.98 20.15
CA GLY A 515 45.04 -18.14 21.31
C GLY A 515 43.77 -17.83 22.10
N GLU A 516 43.92 -16.98 23.10
CA GLU A 516 42.82 -16.50 23.93
C GLU A 516 42.07 -15.40 23.19
N ALA A 517 40.77 -15.61 22.98
CA ALA A 517 39.83 -14.57 22.64
C ALA A 517 39.19 -14.12 23.97
N PHE A 518 39.25 -12.84 24.30
CA PHE A 518 38.56 -12.37 25.50
C PHE A 518 37.04 -12.52 25.31
N ALA A 519 36.34 -13.02 26.33
CA ALA A 519 34.89 -13.03 26.35
C ALA A 519 34.34 -12.16 27.48
N ALA A 520 33.10 -11.71 27.27
CA ALA A 520 32.23 -11.25 28.34
C ALA A 520 31.75 -12.47 29.16
N GLN A 521 31.52 -12.28 30.46
CA GLN A 521 31.06 -13.35 31.37
C GLN A 521 29.79 -14.05 30.86
N ASP A 522 29.70 -15.34 31.14
CA ASP A 522 28.47 -16.15 31.13
C ASP A 522 27.47 -15.80 32.25
N ASN A 523 27.58 -14.61 32.86
CA ASN A 523 26.59 -14.07 33.78
C ASN A 523 26.32 -12.64 33.37
N TRP A 524 25.12 -12.40 32.81
CA TRP A 524 24.37 -11.14 32.77
C TRP A 524 25.19 -9.89 33.17
N ILE A 525 25.83 -9.24 32.19
CA ILE A 525 26.48 -7.92 32.36
C ILE A 525 25.62 -6.87 31.66
N ASP A 526 25.30 -5.79 32.40
CA ASP A 526 24.65 -4.55 31.94
C ASP A 526 25.28 -3.97 30.66
N GLY A 527 24.42 -3.50 29.75
CA GLY A 527 24.80 -2.64 28.62
C GLY A 527 25.21 -3.33 27.31
N TYR A 528 25.10 -4.66 27.20
CA TYR A 528 25.32 -5.39 25.95
C TYR A 528 24.07 -6.19 25.56
N LEU A 529 23.51 -5.92 24.38
CA LEU A 529 22.31 -6.60 23.90
C LEU A 529 22.64 -7.62 22.78
N PRO A 530 22.04 -8.82 22.81
CA PRO A 530 22.21 -9.82 21.77
C PRO A 530 21.50 -9.40 20.49
N VAL A 531 22.22 -9.21 19.39
CA VAL A 531 21.65 -8.96 18.06
C VAL A 531 21.30 -10.30 17.41
N TYR A 532 20.02 -10.67 17.44
CA TYR A 532 19.42 -11.80 16.77
C TYR A 532 19.27 -11.53 15.28
N ARG A 533 19.97 -12.30 14.44
CA ARG A 533 19.90 -12.20 12.98
C ARG A 533 18.93 -13.22 12.40
N PHE A 534 18.04 -12.75 11.54
CA PHE A 534 17.09 -13.55 10.78
C PHE A 534 17.29 -13.34 9.29
N ALA A 535 17.28 -14.41 8.51
CA ALA A 535 17.32 -14.33 7.05
C ALA A 535 15.89 -14.24 6.50
N ASN A 536 15.62 -13.21 5.68
CA ASN A 536 14.38 -13.09 4.94
C ASN A 536 14.43 -13.99 3.70
N LEU A 537 13.58 -15.01 3.69
CA LEU A 537 13.55 -16.04 2.66
C LEU A 537 12.90 -15.57 1.34
N LEU A 538 12.17 -14.44 1.37
CA LEU A 538 11.52 -13.86 0.19
C LEU A 538 12.41 -12.85 -0.53
N THR A 539 13.13 -12.03 0.23
CA THR A 539 13.93 -10.93 -0.32
C THR A 539 15.43 -11.23 -0.33
N GLY A 540 15.88 -12.27 0.39
CA GLY A 540 17.30 -12.58 0.58
C GLY A 540 18.03 -11.62 1.53
N GLY A 541 17.33 -10.66 2.13
CA GLY A 541 17.86 -9.71 3.12
C GLY A 541 17.97 -10.30 4.52
N TYR A 542 18.43 -9.47 5.47
CA TYR A 542 18.56 -9.85 6.87
C TYR A 542 17.86 -8.86 7.79
N PHE A 543 17.20 -9.39 8.82
CA PHE A 543 16.56 -8.68 9.91
C PHE A 543 17.36 -8.89 11.20
N TYR A 544 17.47 -7.87 12.03
CA TYR A 544 18.28 -7.88 13.25
C TYR A 544 17.49 -7.28 14.40
N THR A 545 17.40 -7.98 15.52
CA THR A 545 16.76 -7.44 16.73
C THR A 545 17.65 -7.64 17.95
N ILE A 546 17.61 -6.67 18.87
CA ILE A 546 18.27 -6.76 20.17
C ILE A 546 17.31 -7.18 21.31
N ASN A 547 16.03 -7.28 20.99
CA ASN A 547 14.94 -7.52 21.92
C ASN A 547 14.51 -9.00 21.86
N PRO A 548 14.61 -9.75 22.97
CA PRO A 548 14.23 -11.16 23.00
C PRO A 548 12.72 -11.39 22.83
N VAL A 549 11.87 -10.41 23.12
CA VAL A 549 10.42 -10.47 22.86
C VAL A 549 10.16 -10.37 21.36
N GLU A 550 10.81 -9.43 20.69
CA GLU A 550 10.77 -9.25 19.23
C GLU A 550 11.30 -10.49 18.49
N ARG A 551 12.38 -11.11 18.99
CA ARG A 551 12.87 -12.42 18.50
C ARG A 551 11.78 -13.49 18.55
N ASP A 552 11.06 -13.58 19.67
CA ASP A 552 10.07 -14.63 19.88
C ASP A 552 8.82 -14.43 19.01
N ILE A 553 8.42 -13.17 18.79
CA ILE A 553 7.37 -12.79 17.82
C ILE A 553 7.80 -13.15 16.39
N VAL A 554 9.05 -12.86 16.01
CA VAL A 554 9.58 -13.21 14.68
C VAL A 554 9.59 -14.72 14.44
N LEU A 555 9.90 -15.51 15.46
CA LEU A 555 9.85 -16.97 15.39
C LEU A 555 8.42 -17.53 15.31
N SER A 556 7.42 -16.85 15.86
CA SER A 556 6.04 -17.34 15.90
C SER A 556 5.19 -16.88 14.71
N ASP A 557 5.33 -15.62 14.30
CA ASP A 557 4.33 -14.94 13.45
C ASP A 557 4.83 -14.72 12.02
N TYR A 558 6.15 -14.70 11.82
CA TYR A 558 6.78 -14.35 10.54
C TYR A 558 7.52 -15.55 9.92
N THR A 559 6.75 -16.50 9.37
CA THR A 559 7.27 -17.76 8.79
C THR A 559 8.26 -17.59 7.62
N TYR A 560 8.32 -16.39 7.02
CA TYR A 560 9.28 -16.06 5.97
C TYR A 560 10.64 -15.55 6.49
N LEU A 561 10.80 -15.39 7.81
CA LEU A 561 12.06 -15.06 8.48
C LEU A 561 12.61 -16.30 9.19
N ARG A 562 13.85 -16.70 8.86
CA ARG A 562 14.52 -17.85 9.49
C ARG A 562 15.63 -17.38 10.42
N TYR A 563 15.59 -17.81 11.67
CA TYR A 563 16.69 -17.57 12.61
C TYR A 563 18.00 -18.14 12.06
N ASP A 564 19.01 -17.27 11.97
CA ASP A 564 20.27 -17.59 11.29
C ASP A 564 21.44 -17.62 12.30
N SER A 565 21.62 -16.58 13.11
CA SER A 565 22.67 -16.54 14.17
C SER A 565 22.46 -15.41 15.19
N ALA A 566 23.25 -15.36 16.27
CA ALA A 566 23.34 -14.22 17.18
C ALA A 566 24.75 -13.60 17.16
N THR A 567 24.84 -12.26 17.22
CA THR A 567 26.09 -11.49 17.40
C THR A 567 25.89 -10.39 18.45
N PHE A 568 26.95 -9.71 18.90
CA PHE A 568 26.86 -8.70 19.96
C PHE A 568 27.23 -7.28 19.47
N PHE A 569 26.49 -6.28 19.92
CA PHE A 569 26.74 -4.85 19.66
C PHE A 569 27.55 -4.19 20.79
N ALA A 570 28.35 -3.16 20.48
CA ALA A 570 29.03 -2.32 21.47
C ALA A 570 28.74 -0.83 21.18
N PRO A 571 28.09 -0.07 22.08
CA PRO A 571 27.96 1.37 21.91
C PRO A 571 29.15 2.11 22.52
N ASN A 572 29.82 2.91 21.68
CA ASN A 572 30.53 4.15 21.98
C ASN A 572 31.54 4.16 23.14
N ALA A 573 32.81 3.88 22.82
CA ALA A 573 33.93 4.61 23.41
C ALA A 573 35.00 4.83 22.33
N TRP A 574 35.22 6.09 21.98
CA TRP A 574 36.28 6.53 21.08
C TRP A 574 37.63 6.18 21.73
N GLY A 575 38.35 5.23 21.14
CA GLY A 575 39.73 4.91 21.46
C GLY A 575 40.59 5.00 20.20
N GLU A 576 41.82 5.47 20.32
CA GLU A 576 42.81 5.47 19.24
C GLU A 576 42.97 4.03 18.69
N GLY A 577 42.89 3.88 17.35
CA GLY A 577 43.04 2.59 16.65
C GLY A 577 41.80 2.06 15.93
N VAL A 578 40.69 2.81 15.88
CA VAL A 578 39.49 2.47 15.10
C VAL A 578 39.42 3.35 13.86
N GLU A 579 39.43 2.74 12.67
CA GLU A 579 39.22 3.42 11.40
C GLU A 579 37.84 3.08 10.81
N ALA A 580 37.20 4.09 10.23
CA ALA A 580 35.94 3.91 9.51
C ALA A 580 36.23 3.27 8.16
N VAL A 581 35.49 2.21 7.84
CA VAL A 581 35.57 1.48 6.57
C VAL A 581 34.29 1.76 5.78
N TYR A 582 34.42 2.19 4.53
CA TYR A 582 33.29 2.42 3.64
C TYR A 582 32.67 1.10 3.22
N ARG A 583 31.34 0.99 3.33
CA ARG A 583 30.55 -0.15 2.86
C ARG A 583 29.91 0.22 1.52
N LEU A 584 30.23 -0.53 0.47
CA LEU A 584 29.71 -0.33 -0.87
C LEU A 584 28.82 -1.53 -1.26
N ALA A 585 27.60 -1.26 -1.71
CA ALA A 585 26.64 -2.29 -2.08
C ALA A 585 26.55 -2.44 -3.60
N ASN A 586 26.70 -3.67 -4.09
CA ASN A 586 26.56 -4.01 -5.50
C ASN A 586 25.08 -4.04 -5.90
N LEU A 587 24.72 -3.20 -6.85
CA LEU A 587 23.33 -3.01 -7.30
C LEU A 587 22.78 -4.18 -8.11
N SER A 588 23.65 -5.07 -8.61
CA SER A 588 23.26 -6.18 -9.49
C SER A 588 23.05 -7.50 -8.76
N ASN A 589 23.69 -7.70 -7.60
CA ASN A 589 23.67 -8.98 -6.90
C ASN A 589 23.64 -8.87 -5.36
N GLY A 590 23.58 -7.65 -4.81
CA GLY A 590 23.48 -7.41 -3.37
C GLY A 590 24.75 -7.72 -2.57
N ALA A 591 25.88 -8.02 -3.23
CA ALA A 591 27.16 -8.23 -2.56
C ALA A 591 27.71 -6.92 -1.97
N TYR A 592 28.49 -7.03 -0.89
CA TYR A 592 29.13 -5.88 -0.25
C TYR A 592 30.65 -5.91 -0.44
N LEU A 593 31.21 -4.73 -0.67
CA LEU A 593 32.65 -4.47 -0.68
C LEU A 593 32.96 -3.47 0.43
N TYR A 594 34.02 -3.72 1.18
CA TYR A 594 34.44 -2.88 2.30
C TYR A 594 35.84 -2.36 2.03
N THR A 595 36.02 -1.04 2.08
CA THR A 595 37.34 -0.42 1.88
C THR A 595 37.59 0.73 2.85
N ALA A 596 38.80 0.83 3.38
CA ALA A 596 39.25 2.01 4.12
C ALA A 596 39.90 3.06 3.20
N ASP A 597 40.17 2.69 1.94
CA ASP A 597 40.86 3.53 0.95
C ASP A 597 39.84 4.41 0.20
N THR A 598 40.01 5.72 0.31
CA THR A 598 39.12 6.71 -0.31
C THR A 598 39.22 6.72 -1.84
N ASP A 599 40.38 6.38 -2.41
CA ASP A 599 40.59 6.34 -3.85
C ASP A 599 40.00 5.07 -4.47
N GLU A 600 40.07 3.94 -3.76
CA GLU A 600 39.38 2.70 -4.13
C GLU A 600 37.86 2.89 -4.11
N ARG A 601 37.32 3.53 -3.06
CA ARG A 601 35.91 3.90 -3.00
C ARG A 601 35.50 4.75 -4.21
N ALA A 602 36.28 5.78 -4.54
CA ALA A 602 35.98 6.65 -5.66
C ALA A 602 36.00 5.90 -7.00
N ALA A 603 36.94 4.97 -7.19
CA ALA A 603 37.04 4.15 -8.40
C ALA A 603 35.87 3.16 -8.53
N VAL A 604 35.47 2.50 -7.44
CA VAL A 604 34.35 1.54 -7.42
C VAL A 604 33.01 2.24 -7.70
N LEU A 605 32.79 3.43 -7.12
CA LEU A 605 31.57 4.21 -7.37
C LEU A 605 31.52 4.77 -8.80
N ALA A 606 32.67 5.16 -9.37
CA ALA A 606 32.74 5.65 -10.76
C ALA A 606 32.50 4.55 -11.81
N GLY A 607 32.67 3.28 -11.45
CA GLY A 607 32.53 2.14 -12.35
C GLY A 607 31.09 1.80 -12.76
N GLY A 608 30.09 2.34 -12.06
CA GLY A 608 28.66 2.06 -12.31
C GLY A 608 28.27 0.62 -11.97
N GLY A 609 27.51 0.45 -10.88
CA GLY A 609 27.11 -0.89 -10.38
C GLY A 609 27.26 -1.05 -8.87
N TRP A 610 27.77 -0.04 -8.19
CA TRP A 610 27.91 0.01 -6.74
C TRP A 610 27.36 1.33 -6.20
N ARG A 611 26.73 1.32 -5.03
CA ARG A 611 26.34 2.53 -4.28
C ARG A 611 27.07 2.58 -2.95
N ASP A 612 27.28 3.80 -2.45
CA ASP A 612 27.68 3.99 -1.06
C ASP A 612 26.52 3.60 -0.15
N ASP A 613 26.80 2.71 0.79
CA ASP A 613 25.82 2.11 1.68
C ASP A 613 26.21 2.31 3.16
N GLY A 614 27.05 3.32 3.44
CA GLY A 614 27.40 3.78 4.79
C GLY A 614 28.76 3.31 5.30
N PHE A 615 28.93 3.34 6.62
CA PHE A 615 30.18 2.97 7.29
C PHE A 615 30.07 1.62 8.02
N ALA A 616 31.15 0.87 8.00
CA ALA A 616 31.46 -0.24 8.91
C ALA A 616 32.71 0.14 9.73
N PHE A 617 32.94 -0.52 10.86
CA PHE A 617 34.07 -0.21 11.74
C PHE A 617 34.99 -1.42 11.88
N LEU A 618 36.30 -1.18 11.77
CA LEU A 618 37.34 -2.18 11.97
C LEU A 618 38.23 -1.76 13.14
N SER A 619 38.51 -2.67 14.07
CA SER A 619 39.43 -2.43 15.19
C SER A 619 40.81 -2.96 14.80
N LEU A 620 41.82 -2.08 14.77
CA LEU A 620 43.21 -2.47 14.55
C LEU A 620 43.94 -2.62 15.89
N ASP A 621 44.76 -3.66 15.98
CA ASP A 621 45.65 -3.93 17.10
C ASP A 621 46.67 -2.77 17.28
N PRO A 622 46.68 -2.07 18.43
CA PRO A 622 47.66 -1.01 18.70
C PRO A 622 49.11 -1.50 18.74
N ALA A 623 49.35 -2.81 18.92
CA ALA A 623 50.70 -3.39 18.88
C ALA A 623 51.22 -3.58 17.45
N TRP A 624 50.35 -3.56 16.43
CA TRP A 624 50.73 -3.74 15.03
C TRP A 624 51.22 -2.44 14.38
N ALA A 625 50.63 -1.29 14.76
CA ALA A 625 50.96 0.04 14.25
C ALA A 625 52.36 0.55 14.69
N ALA A 626 52.94 -0.01 15.75
CA ALA A 626 54.27 0.37 16.22
C ALA A 626 55.43 -0.33 15.49
N SER A 627 55.17 -1.26 14.55
CA SER A 627 56.19 -2.20 14.08
C SER A 627 56.61 -2.14 12.61
N GLN A 628 55.99 -1.32 11.74
CA GLN A 628 56.36 -1.33 10.31
C GLN A 628 56.79 0.03 9.78
N SER A 629 58.11 0.21 9.70
CA SER A 629 58.73 0.99 8.64
C SER A 629 58.57 0.22 7.32
N ALA A 630 57.78 0.79 6.40
CA ALA A 630 57.80 0.56 4.94
C ALA A 630 57.94 -0.90 4.44
N VAL A 631 56.83 -1.51 4.01
CA VAL A 631 56.79 -2.35 2.79
C VAL A 631 55.38 -2.28 2.17
N ASP A 632 55.35 -1.98 0.88
CA ASP A 632 54.20 -1.97 -0.01
C ASP A 632 53.40 -3.29 -0.03
N GLY A 633 52.08 -3.14 -0.17
CA GLY A 633 51.21 -4.04 -0.93
C GLY A 633 50.82 -5.35 -0.26
N LEU A 634 49.54 -5.47 0.10
CA LEU A 634 48.84 -6.73 -0.11
C LEU A 634 47.35 -6.49 -0.38
N VAL A 635 46.96 -6.94 -1.57
CA VAL A 635 45.60 -7.18 -2.05
C VAL A 635 44.96 -8.30 -1.23
N LEU A 636 43.71 -8.13 -0.82
CA LEU A 636 42.72 -9.21 -0.70
C LEU A 636 41.31 -8.66 -0.94
#